data_AF-A0A9N8DYI7-F1
#
_entry.id   AF-A0A9N8DYI7-F1
#
_cell.length_a   1.000
_cell.length_b   1.000
_cell.length_c   1.000
_cell.angle_alpha   90.00
_cell.angle_beta   90.00
_cell.angle_gamma   90.00
#
_symmetry.space_group_name_H-M   'P 1'
#
loop_
_entity.id
_entity.type
_entity.pdbx_description
1 polymer ?
#
loop_
_entity_poly.entity_id
_entity_poly.type
_entity_poly.pdbx_seq_one_letter_code
_entity_poly.pdbx_strand_id
1 'polypeptide(L)'
;MDKPETIEEQAVTVDEESVAQVNGAGTSAATQRALLAYAEEEAKISALKNAVPKQGGASPELDEDPMDISNIMALPESTTDSGLRRGANLHVTVPGAYLAGSSRHPPRRTSSIDYGLLRAGSSSNCGFTLDDGAGSGAAVPAPTTAEATATGNGNEQLAQANAIDDDADKASLSQQARPVDLDKMLRREKKMKKQKHCFIATAIFLLVLVAATVLGSVIGSQKRNEQEVVILLSTETPSVYVSVEPSEVPSFAPTAALDLLLTDLPDYTLKSLEEFGTPQWKAWEWLSLHQNITNLPEWRKKQLFALATFFFSFEGENWRVYIKERWMIDSRDECLWFSSGEGLFHAEDTSQEFAPVPERFRAKGLPCNDRGQFTSLFLMNLELSGLKPTIPPEIALLTSLSVLDLSNNGIQTSLDDLIPPELALLTDLRRFWLSRNALTGLLPTEIGLLTRLKTLNLQANKLEGSIPHKILLPSLTVLFLSENMFTGLVPTELGLLTQLTELYLSGNLLSGSFPTEFGSATSLQILNVQDNLLGGPIPSELGLLTGLDNLWTSSNSFTGSLPSDLGMLTMLRFARVDHNQLSGPFPTELGLLTRLRTFGANDNHFSGSLPTELWKLTSLAVANLHGNSLQGSLSSELGSLSLLRFLSLENNGFSGYLPNEVELLANLTSLSIGHNQFSGALPSELGVLRLLTNLELGSNNLSSSLPSELGNLMALLELDLTSLPGLTGPLPSELSLLTNLGYLNLAGSPSLSGIVPEKLCELSQDTCLYGPSFHEKNCSLTFDCSGTLCGCDCPCS
;
A
#
# COMPACT_ATOMS: atom_id res chain seq x y z
N MET A 1 -40.69 -38.30 -42.65
CA MET A 1 -39.41 -38.79 -42.14
C MET A 1 -38.59 -37.58 -41.71
N ASP A 2 -38.61 -37.09 -40.48
CA ASP A 2 -39.61 -37.07 -39.41
C ASP A 2 -39.37 -35.78 -38.63
N LYS A 3 -40.38 -35.39 -37.85
CA LYS A 3 -40.59 -34.11 -37.15
C LYS A 3 -39.44 -33.62 -36.25
N PRO A 4 -39.42 -32.32 -35.90
CA PRO A 4 -38.60 -31.80 -34.80
C PRO A 4 -39.24 -32.11 -33.45
N GLU A 5 -38.45 -32.52 -32.46
CA GLU A 5 -38.85 -32.55 -31.05
C GLU A 5 -38.61 -31.18 -30.42
N THR A 6 -39.72 -30.61 -29.93
CA THR A 6 -39.81 -29.48 -29.01
C THR A 6 -39.15 -29.82 -27.68
N ILE A 7 -38.17 -29.02 -27.26
CA ILE A 7 -37.71 -28.98 -25.87
C ILE A 7 -38.56 -27.92 -25.16
N GLU A 8 -39.35 -28.38 -24.19
CA GLU A 8 -40.20 -27.56 -23.33
C GLU A 8 -39.36 -26.58 -22.50
N GLU A 9 -39.78 -25.31 -22.47
CA GLU A 9 -39.43 -24.36 -21.41
C GLU A 9 -39.89 -24.93 -20.06
N GLN A 10 -38.97 -25.42 -19.25
CA GLN A 10 -39.22 -25.54 -17.82
C GLN A 10 -39.18 -24.13 -17.23
N ALA A 11 -40.35 -23.54 -17.07
CA ALA A 11 -40.56 -22.43 -16.16
C ALA A 11 -40.04 -22.86 -14.77
N VAL A 12 -39.00 -22.20 -14.28
CA VAL A 12 -38.56 -22.33 -12.89
C VAL A 12 -39.63 -21.68 -12.03
N THR A 13 -40.60 -22.49 -11.59
CA THR A 13 -41.48 -22.12 -10.48
C THR A 13 -40.63 -22.11 -9.22
N VAL A 14 -40.55 -20.95 -8.59
CA VAL A 14 -39.96 -20.77 -7.26
C VAL A 14 -40.75 -21.65 -6.29
N ASP A 15 -40.11 -22.66 -5.71
CA ASP A 15 -40.70 -23.50 -4.66
C ASP A 15 -41.00 -22.64 -3.43
N GLU A 16 -42.30 -22.49 -3.10
CA GLU A 16 -42.80 -21.76 -1.93
C GLU A 16 -42.28 -22.32 -0.59
N GLU A 17 -41.68 -23.52 -0.57
CA GLU A 17 -41.05 -24.11 0.62
C GLU A 17 -39.66 -23.54 0.94
N SER A 18 -38.96 -22.94 -0.02
CA SER A 18 -37.65 -22.31 0.23
C SER A 18 -37.74 -20.91 0.84
N VAL A 19 -38.94 -20.30 0.81
CA VAL A 19 -39.25 -19.01 1.46
C VAL A 19 -39.65 -19.20 2.93
N ALA A 20 -40.03 -20.42 3.34
CA ALA A 20 -40.49 -20.69 4.70
C ALA A 20 -39.36 -20.81 5.74
N GLN A 21 -38.10 -21.01 5.32
CA GLN A 21 -36.95 -21.11 6.24
C GLN A 21 -36.31 -19.75 6.62
N VAL A 22 -36.82 -18.63 6.09
CA VAL A 22 -36.39 -17.26 6.49
C VAL A 22 -37.21 -16.73 7.69
N ASN A 23 -38.25 -17.45 8.15
CA ASN A 23 -39.14 -17.03 9.24
C ASN A 23 -38.62 -17.36 10.66
N GLY A 24 -37.31 -17.58 10.80
CA GLY A 24 -36.72 -18.19 11.98
C GLY A 24 -35.66 -17.38 12.71
N ALA A 25 -35.68 -16.04 12.69
CA ALA A 25 -35.00 -15.18 13.68
C ALA A 25 -35.30 -13.71 13.38
N GLY A 26 -35.97 -13.02 14.32
CA GLY A 26 -35.93 -11.57 14.62
C GLY A 26 -35.65 -10.50 13.55
N THR A 27 -35.82 -10.76 12.26
CA THR A 27 -35.50 -9.84 11.17
C THR A 27 -36.70 -8.95 10.89
N SER A 28 -36.47 -7.65 10.75
CA SER A 28 -37.54 -6.70 10.46
C SER A 28 -38.21 -7.02 9.11
N ALA A 29 -39.51 -6.74 8.97
CA ALA A 29 -40.23 -6.92 7.71
C ALA A 29 -39.60 -6.13 6.54
N ALA A 30 -38.82 -5.08 6.83
CA ALA A 30 -38.05 -4.34 5.85
C ALA A 30 -36.80 -5.10 5.38
N THR A 31 -36.12 -5.80 6.28
CA THR A 31 -35.00 -6.71 5.98
C THR A 31 -35.46 -7.86 5.08
N GLN A 32 -36.65 -8.42 5.33
CA GLN A 32 -37.23 -9.44 4.45
C GLN A 32 -37.53 -8.91 3.04
N ARG A 33 -38.04 -7.67 2.91
CA ARG A 33 -38.26 -7.06 1.59
C ARG A 33 -36.96 -6.74 0.84
N ALA A 34 -35.92 -6.32 1.56
CA ALA A 34 -34.59 -6.10 0.96
C ALA A 34 -33.95 -7.41 0.50
N LEU A 35 -34.09 -8.49 1.29
CA LEU A 35 -33.65 -9.84 0.91
C LEU A 35 -34.39 -10.37 -0.32
N LEU A 36 -35.70 -10.12 -0.43
CA LEU A 36 -36.51 -10.48 -1.60
C LEU A 36 -36.06 -9.73 -2.86
N ALA A 37 -35.87 -8.41 -2.77
CA ALA A 37 -35.38 -7.61 -3.90
C ALA A 37 -33.95 -8.00 -4.33
N TYR A 38 -33.11 -8.40 -3.36
CA TYR A 38 -31.76 -8.92 -3.63
C TYR A 38 -31.80 -10.29 -4.32
N ALA A 39 -32.68 -11.21 -3.88
CA ALA A 39 -32.85 -12.52 -4.50
C ALA A 39 -33.30 -12.41 -5.97
N GLU A 40 -34.15 -11.43 -6.29
CA GLU A 40 -34.55 -11.12 -7.67
C GLU A 40 -33.37 -10.64 -8.54
N GLU A 41 -32.42 -9.92 -7.96
CA GLU A 41 -31.23 -9.43 -8.67
C GLU A 41 -30.17 -10.53 -8.86
N GLU A 42 -29.99 -11.43 -7.88
CA GLU A 42 -29.15 -12.62 -8.06
C GLU A 42 -29.66 -13.55 -9.17
N ALA A 43 -30.99 -13.69 -9.31
CA ALA A 43 -31.57 -14.45 -10.41
C ALA A 43 -31.19 -13.83 -11.78
N LYS A 44 -31.09 -12.50 -11.87
CA LYS A 44 -30.66 -11.79 -13.09
C LYS A 44 -29.16 -11.95 -13.35
N ILE A 45 -28.32 -11.90 -12.31
CA ILE A 45 -26.86 -12.08 -12.43
C ILE A 45 -26.52 -13.53 -12.79
N SER A 46 -27.23 -14.50 -12.22
CA SER A 46 -27.08 -15.92 -12.56
C SER A 46 -27.50 -16.21 -14.02
N ALA A 47 -28.53 -15.51 -14.51
CA ALA A 47 -28.91 -15.54 -15.92
C ALA A 47 -27.83 -14.92 -16.84
N LEU A 48 -27.13 -13.87 -16.39
CA LEU A 48 -26.00 -13.26 -17.11
C LEU A 48 -24.75 -14.15 -17.12
N LYS A 49 -24.46 -14.90 -16.04
CA LYS A 49 -23.35 -15.88 -15.99
C LYS A 49 -23.50 -16.99 -17.04
N ASN A 50 -24.74 -17.32 -17.43
CA ASN A 50 -25.05 -18.31 -18.46
C ASN A 50 -25.05 -17.72 -19.89
N ALA A 51 -24.82 -16.41 -20.05
CA ALA A 51 -24.87 -15.70 -21.32
C ALA A 51 -23.49 -15.17 -21.76
N VAL A 52 -22.43 -15.98 -21.64
CA VAL A 52 -21.13 -15.68 -22.26
C VAL A 52 -21.07 -16.37 -23.63
N PRO A 53 -21.18 -15.64 -24.76
CA PRO A 53 -20.94 -16.24 -26.06
C PRO A 53 -19.43 -16.46 -26.26
N LYS A 54 -19.03 -17.70 -26.55
CA LYS A 54 -17.77 -17.98 -27.24
C LYS A 54 -17.83 -17.33 -28.62
N GLN A 55 -17.16 -16.20 -28.84
CA GLN A 55 -16.89 -15.73 -30.19
C GLN A 55 -15.43 -15.95 -30.55
N GLY A 56 -15.21 -17.02 -31.33
CA GLY A 56 -14.10 -17.11 -32.27
C GLY A 56 -14.36 -16.19 -33.46
N GLY A 57 -13.27 -15.70 -34.06
CA GLY A 57 -13.30 -14.60 -35.01
C GLY A 57 -14.00 -14.87 -36.34
N ALA A 58 -14.50 -13.78 -36.92
CA ALA A 58 -14.45 -13.47 -38.35
C ALA A 58 -14.91 -12.01 -38.52
N SER A 59 -14.09 -11.18 -39.18
CA SER A 59 -14.47 -9.86 -39.67
C SER A 59 -15.62 -9.95 -40.69
N PRO A 60 -16.34 -8.85 -40.88
CA PRO A 60 -16.49 -8.38 -42.26
C PRO A 60 -16.24 -6.87 -42.40
N GLU A 61 -15.52 -6.55 -43.47
CA GLU A 61 -15.46 -5.23 -44.11
C GLU A 61 -16.86 -4.75 -44.51
N LEU A 62 -17.09 -3.43 -44.46
CA LEU A 62 -17.82 -2.67 -45.48
C LEU A 62 -17.54 -1.16 -45.30
N ASP A 63 -17.15 -0.54 -46.41
CA ASP A 63 -16.89 0.89 -46.63
C ASP A 63 -18.12 1.78 -46.40
N GLU A 64 -17.92 3.03 -45.96
CA GLU A 64 -18.19 4.24 -46.77
C GLU A 64 -17.76 5.56 -46.04
N ASP A 65 -17.04 6.37 -46.83
CA ASP A 65 -16.55 7.76 -46.81
C ASP A 65 -16.91 8.84 -45.75
N PRO A 66 -16.10 9.93 -45.68
CA PRO A 66 -16.05 10.87 -44.56
C PRO A 66 -16.91 12.12 -44.77
N MET A 67 -17.38 12.73 -43.67
CA MET A 67 -18.04 14.05 -43.69
C MET A 67 -17.33 15.05 -42.78
N ASP A 68 -16.69 16.02 -43.43
CA ASP A 68 -16.13 17.26 -42.92
C ASP A 68 -17.25 18.24 -42.55
N ILE A 69 -17.20 18.83 -41.34
CA ILE A 69 -17.87 20.09 -41.04
C ILE A 69 -16.95 20.95 -40.16
N SER A 70 -16.21 21.82 -40.84
CA SER A 70 -15.80 23.13 -40.37
C SER A 70 -17.02 24.03 -40.12
N ASN A 71 -17.07 24.73 -38.97
CA ASN A 71 -17.23 26.20 -38.83
C ASN A 71 -17.93 26.71 -37.54
N ILE A 72 -17.32 27.80 -37.02
CA ILE A 72 -17.92 28.99 -36.34
C ILE A 72 -18.27 28.81 -34.84
N MET A 73 -17.41 29.24 -33.89
CA MET A 73 -17.21 30.62 -33.36
C MET A 73 -18.49 31.40 -33.03
N ALA A 74 -18.76 31.64 -31.74
CA ALA A 74 -18.78 32.99 -31.15
C ALA A 74 -19.39 33.00 -29.73
N LEU A 75 -18.64 33.65 -28.83
CA LEU A 75 -19.02 34.12 -27.48
C LEU A 75 -20.09 35.24 -27.54
N PRO A 76 -20.63 35.68 -26.38
CA PRO A 76 -20.07 36.89 -25.73
C PRO A 76 -19.87 36.70 -24.20
N GLU A 77 -18.70 37.01 -23.62
CA GLU A 77 -18.24 38.32 -23.10
C GLU A 77 -19.15 38.87 -21.96
N SER A 78 -18.80 38.86 -20.67
CA SER A 78 -17.66 39.41 -19.88
C SER A 78 -18.03 40.71 -19.17
N THR A 79 -17.82 40.76 -17.85
CA THR A 79 -17.29 41.92 -17.07
C THR A 79 -16.99 41.43 -15.64
N THR A 80 -15.72 41.14 -15.29
CA THR A 80 -14.78 41.92 -14.42
C THR A 80 -15.22 41.97 -12.94
N ASP A 81 -14.42 41.59 -11.93
CA ASP A 81 -13.07 42.08 -11.63
C ASP A 81 -12.41 41.34 -10.44
N SER A 82 -11.07 41.35 -10.40
CA SER A 82 -10.12 41.07 -9.28
C SER A 82 -10.09 39.64 -8.68
N GLY A 83 -8.97 38.94 -8.50
CA GLY A 83 -7.55 39.29 -8.48
C GLY A 83 -6.87 38.61 -7.29
N LEU A 84 -6.33 37.39 -7.46
CA LEU A 84 -5.20 36.82 -6.69
C LEU A 84 -4.85 35.41 -7.20
N ARG A 85 -3.82 35.33 -8.04
CA ARG A 85 -3.15 34.08 -8.42
C ARG A 85 -2.37 33.57 -7.21
N ARG A 86 -2.69 32.37 -6.70
CA ARG A 86 -1.73 31.54 -5.95
C ARG A 86 -1.24 30.43 -6.87
N GLY A 87 0.00 30.55 -7.31
CA GLY A 87 0.74 29.46 -7.92
C GLY A 87 0.99 28.38 -6.86
N ALA A 88 0.42 27.20 -7.08
CA ALA A 88 0.72 26.02 -6.29
C ALA A 88 2.05 25.44 -6.80
N ASN A 89 3.14 25.77 -6.11
CA ASN A 89 4.38 25.01 -6.19
C ASN A 89 4.09 23.61 -5.61
N LEU A 90 4.00 22.63 -6.50
CA LEU A 90 3.86 21.23 -6.15
C LEU A 90 5.21 20.74 -5.59
N HIS A 91 5.40 20.86 -4.28
CA HIS A 91 6.44 20.11 -3.57
C HIS A 91 6.07 18.63 -3.63
N VAL A 92 6.65 17.91 -4.58
CA VAL A 92 6.62 16.45 -4.63
C VAL A 92 7.55 15.95 -3.53
N THR A 93 6.97 15.56 -2.40
CA THR A 93 7.63 14.74 -1.39
C THR A 93 7.94 13.37 -2.01
N VAL A 94 9.22 13.07 -2.12
CA VAL A 94 9.74 11.75 -2.48
C VAL A 94 9.31 10.75 -1.40
N PRO A 95 8.58 9.67 -1.71
CA PRO A 95 8.42 8.56 -0.78
C PRO A 95 9.77 7.84 -0.67
N GLY A 96 10.29 7.72 0.55
CA GLY A 96 11.54 7.02 0.82
C GLY A 96 11.51 5.59 0.30
N ALA A 97 12.62 5.17 -0.32
CA ALA A 97 12.89 3.77 -0.58
C ALA A 97 12.94 3.04 0.77
N TYR A 98 12.03 2.10 0.97
CA TYR A 98 12.06 1.19 2.10
C TYR A 98 13.21 0.19 1.87
N LEU A 99 14.30 0.35 2.61
CA LEU A 99 15.32 -0.67 2.81
C LEU A 99 15.02 -1.37 4.13
N ALA A 100 14.58 -2.62 4.07
CA ALA A 100 14.41 -3.47 5.25
C ALA A 100 15.46 -4.57 5.24
N GLY A 101 16.52 -4.37 6.04
CA GLY A 101 17.51 -5.41 6.33
C GLY A 101 16.87 -6.60 7.05
N SER A 102 16.95 -7.78 6.43
CA SER A 102 16.66 -9.07 7.06
C SER A 102 17.96 -9.83 7.29
N SER A 103 18.52 -9.72 8.50
CA SER A 103 19.51 -10.68 9.00
C SER A 103 18.78 -11.82 9.70
N ARG A 104 18.48 -12.93 9.01
CA ARG A 104 18.23 -14.24 9.66
C ARG A 104 18.74 -15.39 8.80
N HIS A 105 19.88 -15.94 9.22
CA HIS A 105 20.34 -17.28 8.86
C HIS A 105 19.31 -18.36 9.29
N PRO A 106 19.24 -19.49 8.56
CA PRO A 106 18.19 -20.49 8.71
C PRO A 106 18.41 -21.40 9.94
N PRO A 107 17.34 -21.96 10.55
CA PRO A 107 17.50 -23.01 11.54
C PRO A 107 17.69 -24.37 10.86
N ARG A 108 18.81 -25.04 11.19
CA ARG A 108 19.03 -26.46 10.92
C ARG A 108 18.01 -27.29 11.69
N ARG A 109 17.26 -28.15 10.98
CA ARG A 109 16.53 -29.28 11.57
C ARG A 109 17.54 -30.37 11.97
N THR A 110 17.59 -30.71 13.26
CA THR A 110 18.18 -31.96 13.74
C THR A 110 17.06 -32.83 14.29
N SER A 111 16.79 -33.95 13.62
CA SER A 111 16.13 -35.12 14.20
C SER A 111 17.19 -35.97 14.91
N SER A 112 16.99 -36.26 16.19
CA SER A 112 17.81 -37.15 16.99
C SER A 112 17.53 -38.62 16.67
N ILE A 113 18.56 -39.44 16.46
CA ILE A 113 18.59 -40.86 16.87
C ILE A 113 20.02 -41.22 17.33
N ASP A 114 20.14 -41.36 18.66
CA ASP A 114 20.89 -42.33 19.48
C ASP A 114 22.39 -42.71 19.36
N TYR A 115 23.00 -42.65 20.57
CA TYR A 115 24.11 -43.36 21.22
C TYR A 115 25.49 -43.55 20.55
N GLY A 116 26.54 -43.17 21.30
CA GLY A 116 27.83 -43.90 21.25
C GLY A 116 29.12 -43.12 21.54
N LEU A 117 29.38 -42.83 22.81
CA LEU A 117 30.70 -42.83 23.50
C LEU A 117 31.98 -43.18 22.69
N LEU A 118 32.97 -42.26 22.64
CA LEU A 118 34.35 -42.38 23.18
C LEU A 118 35.44 -41.58 22.43
N ARG A 119 36.09 -40.70 23.19
CA ARG A 119 37.54 -40.37 23.26
C ARG A 119 38.47 -40.44 22.02
N ALA A 120 39.15 -39.30 21.86
CA ALA A 120 40.60 -39.10 21.74
C ALA A 120 41.30 -39.27 20.38
N GLY A 121 42.30 -38.42 20.15
CA GLY A 121 43.52 -38.83 19.46
C GLY A 121 43.92 -37.96 18.27
N SER A 122 44.94 -37.13 18.50
CA SER A 122 45.75 -36.45 17.50
C SER A 122 46.58 -37.39 16.63
N SER A 123 46.99 -36.84 15.48
CA SER A 123 48.29 -37.01 14.78
C SER A 123 48.61 -38.28 13.97
N SER A 124 48.93 -37.99 12.70
CA SER A 124 50.15 -38.35 11.94
C SER A 124 50.28 -39.68 11.18
N ASN A 125 50.76 -39.48 9.94
CA ASN A 125 51.75 -40.25 9.17
C ASN A 125 51.35 -41.33 8.15
N CYS A 126 51.68 -41.00 6.90
CA CYS A 126 52.53 -41.71 5.92
C CYS A 126 52.19 -43.13 5.45
N GLY A 127 51.90 -43.20 4.14
CA GLY A 127 52.69 -43.99 3.18
C GLY A 127 52.17 -45.38 2.84
N PHE A 128 51.82 -45.62 1.57
CA PHE A 128 52.57 -46.49 0.66
C PHE A 128 51.93 -46.48 -0.76
N THR A 129 52.82 -46.50 -1.75
CA THR A 129 52.65 -46.63 -3.19
C THR A 129 52.16 -48.02 -3.63
N LEU A 130 51.50 -48.11 -4.79
CA LEU A 130 51.77 -49.12 -5.83
C LEU A 130 51.10 -48.75 -7.17
N ASP A 131 51.78 -49.17 -8.23
CA ASP A 131 51.75 -48.79 -9.65
C ASP A 131 50.59 -49.36 -10.51
N ASP A 132 50.67 -48.99 -11.80
CA ASP A 132 50.05 -49.52 -13.03
C ASP A 132 48.74 -48.82 -13.46
N GLY A 133 48.56 -48.29 -14.67
CA GLY A 133 49.33 -48.31 -15.91
C GLY A 133 48.37 -48.04 -17.09
N ALA A 134 48.91 -47.49 -18.20
CA ALA A 134 48.31 -47.22 -19.52
C ALA A 134 47.35 -46.01 -19.62
N GLY A 135 47.43 -45.11 -20.60
CA GLY A 135 48.20 -45.08 -21.85
C GLY A 135 47.27 -44.82 -23.04
N SER A 136 47.67 -43.86 -23.90
CA SER A 136 47.05 -43.41 -25.18
C SER A 136 45.90 -42.40 -25.06
N GLY A 137 45.81 -41.34 -25.87
CA GLY A 137 46.67 -40.89 -26.95
C GLY A 137 45.94 -39.89 -27.86
N ALA A 138 46.74 -38.96 -28.40
CA ALA A 138 46.54 -38.17 -29.62
C ALA A 138 45.67 -36.89 -29.59
N ALA A 139 46.25 -35.90 -30.25
CA ALA A 139 45.81 -34.53 -30.44
C ALA A 139 45.79 -34.19 -31.95
N VAL A 140 45.27 -32.98 -32.27
CA VAL A 140 45.53 -32.13 -33.46
C VAL A 140 44.65 -32.41 -34.72
N PRO A 141 44.29 -31.43 -35.60
CA PRO A 141 43.88 -30.01 -35.44
C PRO A 141 42.65 -29.59 -36.32
N ALA A 142 42.39 -28.26 -36.34
CA ALA A 142 41.51 -27.38 -37.14
C ALA A 142 41.17 -27.75 -38.62
N PRO A 143 40.19 -27.02 -39.21
CA PRO A 143 40.58 -26.05 -40.24
C PRO A 143 39.85 -24.69 -40.18
N THR A 144 40.32 -23.81 -41.06
CA THR A 144 40.19 -22.36 -41.22
C THR A 144 39.04 -21.88 -42.14
N THR A 145 38.90 -20.55 -42.18
CA THR A 145 38.42 -19.64 -43.27
C THR A 145 36.91 -19.46 -43.54
N ALA A 146 36.42 -18.21 -43.37
CA ALA A 146 35.86 -17.40 -44.46
C ALA A 146 35.70 -15.91 -44.03
N GLU A 147 36.32 -15.02 -44.80
CA GLU A 147 36.09 -13.56 -44.82
C GLU A 147 34.78 -13.23 -45.57
N ALA A 148 34.12 -12.15 -45.18
CA ALA A 148 33.23 -11.40 -46.07
C ALA A 148 33.27 -9.90 -45.72
N THR A 149 33.98 -9.15 -46.55
CA THR A 149 33.93 -7.69 -46.66
C THR A 149 32.62 -7.24 -47.31
N ALA A 150 31.96 -6.22 -46.75
CA ALA A 150 31.00 -5.40 -47.49
C ALA A 150 31.12 -3.93 -47.05
N THR A 151 31.76 -3.16 -47.91
CA THR A 151 31.78 -1.69 -47.94
C THR A 151 30.44 -1.14 -48.41
N GLY A 152 29.92 -0.11 -47.74
CA GLY A 152 28.77 0.67 -48.19
C GLY A 152 28.88 2.12 -47.73
N ASN A 153 29.42 2.98 -48.59
CA ASN A 153 29.40 4.44 -48.48
C ASN A 153 27.98 4.97 -48.69
N GLY A 154 27.58 5.97 -47.89
CA GLY A 154 26.42 6.83 -48.13
C GLY A 154 26.61 8.19 -47.45
N ASN A 155 26.95 9.21 -48.22
CA ASN A 155 27.07 10.61 -47.84
C ASN A 155 25.70 11.22 -47.54
N GLU A 156 25.61 12.16 -46.58
CA GLU A 156 24.81 13.40 -46.56
C GLU A 156 24.79 13.93 -45.12
N GLN A 157 24.80 15.22 -44.78
CA GLN A 157 25.14 16.48 -45.41
C GLN A 157 25.28 17.46 -44.23
N LEU A 158 26.27 18.36 -44.29
CA LEU A 158 26.47 19.43 -43.33
C LEU A 158 25.30 20.42 -43.36
N ALA A 159 24.77 20.78 -42.19
CA ALA A 159 24.02 22.02 -42.00
C ALA A 159 24.54 22.72 -40.73
N GLN A 160 25.08 23.91 -40.94
CA GLN A 160 25.65 24.81 -39.95
C GLN A 160 24.79 26.09 -39.96
N ALA A 161 24.29 26.53 -38.80
CA ALA A 161 23.83 27.88 -38.42
C ALA A 161 22.97 27.74 -37.14
N ASN A 162 22.91 28.64 -36.16
CA ASN A 162 23.63 29.87 -35.85
C ASN A 162 23.34 30.15 -34.36
N ALA A 163 24.25 30.86 -33.70
CA ALA A 163 24.10 31.35 -32.34
C ALA A 163 22.97 32.39 -32.21
N ILE A 164 22.26 32.37 -31.07
CA ILE A 164 21.49 33.49 -30.55
C ILE A 164 21.92 33.68 -29.10
N ASP A 165 22.60 34.81 -28.87
CA ASP A 165 22.82 35.45 -27.59
C ASP A 165 21.48 36.00 -27.08
N ASP A 166 21.22 35.87 -25.78
CA ASP A 166 20.46 36.89 -25.01
C ASP A 166 20.67 36.63 -23.51
N ASP A 167 21.61 37.39 -22.94
CA ASP A 167 21.72 37.71 -21.52
C ASP A 167 20.57 38.65 -21.11
N ALA A 168 19.68 38.23 -20.21
CA ALA A 168 19.03 39.11 -19.23
C ALA A 168 18.24 38.29 -18.18
N ASP A 169 18.66 38.43 -16.92
CA ASP A 169 17.83 38.43 -15.69
C ASP A 169 18.39 37.56 -14.55
N LYS A 170 19.50 38.05 -13.99
CA LYS A 170 19.77 37.95 -12.55
C LYS A 170 18.96 39.05 -11.84
N ALA A 171 18.01 38.67 -10.99
CA ALA A 171 17.95 39.06 -9.57
C ALA A 171 16.55 38.89 -8.96
N SER A 172 16.56 38.44 -7.70
CA SER A 172 15.55 38.58 -6.63
C SER A 172 14.39 37.56 -6.56
N LEU A 173 14.49 36.62 -5.61
CA LEU A 173 13.71 36.68 -4.36
C LEU A 173 14.11 35.53 -3.41
N SER A 174 14.89 35.89 -2.39
CA SER A 174 15.15 35.12 -1.18
C SER A 174 13.97 35.22 -0.21
N GLN A 175 13.46 34.11 0.31
CA GLN A 175 12.66 34.09 1.55
C GLN A 175 13.00 32.88 2.42
N GLN A 176 13.52 33.20 3.62
CA GLN A 176 13.97 32.30 4.68
C GLN A 176 12.79 31.57 5.36
N ALA A 177 12.93 30.27 5.59
CA ALA A 177 12.07 29.47 6.47
C ALA A 177 12.64 29.43 7.91
N ARG A 178 11.76 29.48 8.92
CA ARG A 178 12.10 29.45 10.36
C ARG A 178 12.53 28.04 10.82
N PRO A 179 13.40 27.92 11.85
CA PRO A 179 13.94 26.64 12.31
C PRO A 179 12.91 25.82 13.11
N VAL A 180 12.88 24.52 12.83
CA VAL A 180 12.12 23.51 13.57
C VAL A 180 12.88 23.12 14.84
N ASP A 181 12.21 23.16 16.00
CA ASP A 181 12.77 22.82 17.32
C ASP A 181 12.97 21.28 17.46
N LEU A 182 14.14 20.82 16.97
CA LEU A 182 14.56 19.43 16.85
C LEU A 182 14.73 18.72 18.20
N ASP A 183 14.93 19.48 19.29
CA ASP A 183 15.12 18.93 20.63
C ASP A 183 13.83 18.27 21.18
N LYS A 184 12.68 18.75 20.68
CA LYS A 184 11.35 18.19 20.99
C LYS A 184 11.06 16.90 20.22
N MET A 185 11.63 16.72 19.03
CA MET A 185 11.50 15.51 18.20
C MET A 185 12.42 14.37 18.71
N LEU A 186 13.64 14.69 19.11
CA LEU A 186 14.58 13.73 19.72
C LEU A 186 14.07 13.16 21.05
N ARG A 187 13.34 13.96 21.85
CA ARG A 187 12.66 13.46 23.06
C ARG A 187 11.52 12.50 22.75
N ARG A 188 10.84 12.64 21.60
CA ARG A 188 9.75 11.75 21.16
C ARG A 188 10.28 10.42 20.64
N GLU A 189 11.38 10.42 19.89
CA GLU A 189 11.98 9.19 19.35
C GLU A 189 12.63 8.33 20.45
N LYS A 190 13.33 8.96 21.41
CA LYS A 190 13.84 8.25 22.60
C LYS A 190 12.69 7.66 23.45
N LYS A 191 11.54 8.35 23.52
CA LYS A 191 10.34 7.84 24.21
C LYS A 191 9.73 6.64 23.47
N MET A 192 9.67 6.68 22.13
CA MET A 192 9.17 5.58 21.29
C MET A 192 10.07 4.34 21.33
N LYS A 193 11.40 4.50 21.24
CA LYS A 193 12.36 3.39 21.40
C LYS A 193 12.28 2.79 22.80
N LYS A 194 12.15 3.60 23.85
CA LYS A 194 11.97 3.10 25.23
C LYS A 194 10.62 2.39 25.40
N GLN A 195 9.55 2.87 24.77
CA GLN A 195 8.24 2.19 24.75
C GLN A 195 8.28 0.85 24.01
N LYS A 196 8.95 0.75 22.86
CA LYS A 196 9.08 -0.50 22.10
C LYS A 196 9.86 -1.57 22.89
N HIS A 197 10.97 -1.18 23.54
CA HIS A 197 11.71 -2.09 24.43
C HIS A 197 10.91 -2.48 25.67
N CYS A 198 10.16 -1.54 26.25
CA CYS A 198 9.28 -1.82 27.40
C CYS A 198 8.14 -2.77 27.02
N PHE A 199 7.55 -2.60 25.83
CA PHE A 199 6.47 -3.44 25.30
C PHE A 199 6.94 -4.86 24.98
N ILE A 200 8.12 -5.00 24.35
CA ILE A 200 8.73 -6.31 24.09
C ILE A 200 9.07 -7.00 25.42
N ALA A 201 9.61 -6.27 26.39
CA ALA A 201 9.90 -6.82 27.72
C ALA A 201 8.63 -7.26 28.46
N THR A 202 7.53 -6.49 28.41
CA THR A 202 6.25 -6.91 29.01
C THR A 202 5.61 -8.07 28.28
N ALA A 203 5.71 -8.14 26.95
CA ALA A 203 5.22 -9.28 26.17
C ALA A 203 5.98 -10.57 26.49
N ILE A 204 7.31 -10.50 26.60
CA ILE A 204 8.15 -11.63 27.04
C ILE A 204 7.81 -12.03 28.47
N PHE A 205 7.62 -11.06 29.38
CA PHE A 205 7.24 -11.33 30.77
C PHE A 205 5.86 -12.00 30.89
N LEU A 206 4.88 -11.55 30.10
CA LEU A 206 3.55 -12.16 30.04
C LEU A 206 3.59 -13.57 29.45
N LEU A 207 4.41 -13.82 28.42
CA LEU A 207 4.63 -15.16 27.87
C LEU A 207 5.26 -16.10 28.90
N VAL A 208 6.21 -15.62 29.71
CA VAL A 208 6.81 -16.40 30.80
C VAL A 208 5.80 -16.68 31.91
N LEU A 209 4.93 -15.71 32.26
CA LEU A 209 3.85 -15.91 33.22
C LEU A 209 2.83 -16.93 32.73
N VAL A 210 2.40 -16.85 31.47
CA VAL A 210 1.48 -17.83 30.87
C VAL A 210 2.12 -19.21 30.86
N ALA A 211 3.38 -19.33 30.42
CA ALA A 211 4.12 -20.60 30.46
C ALA A 211 4.23 -21.17 31.88
N ALA A 212 4.47 -20.32 32.89
CA ALA A 212 4.53 -20.74 34.29
C ALA A 212 3.16 -21.19 34.84
N THR A 213 2.07 -20.49 34.47
CA THR A 213 0.71 -20.90 34.86
C THR A 213 0.30 -22.22 34.20
N VAL A 214 0.66 -22.43 32.93
CA VAL A 214 0.41 -23.68 32.20
C VAL A 214 1.20 -24.82 32.84
N LEU A 215 2.50 -24.63 33.14
CA LEU A 215 3.31 -25.63 33.86
C LEU A 215 2.73 -25.93 35.25
N GLY A 216 2.31 -24.90 35.98
CA GLY A 216 1.69 -25.03 37.30
C GLY A 216 0.38 -25.80 37.27
N SER A 217 -0.46 -25.56 36.27
CA SER A 217 -1.70 -26.31 36.07
C SER A 217 -1.46 -27.77 35.69
N VAL A 218 -0.47 -28.06 34.84
CA VAL A 218 -0.11 -29.44 34.45
C VAL A 218 0.43 -30.24 35.63
N ILE A 219 1.26 -29.62 36.49
CA ILE A 219 1.79 -30.25 37.72
C ILE A 219 0.68 -30.40 38.79
N GLY A 220 -0.27 -29.46 38.85
CA GLY A 220 -1.41 -29.51 39.77
C GLY A 220 -2.45 -30.59 39.41
N SER A 221 -2.66 -30.85 38.12
CA SER A 221 -3.62 -31.86 37.64
C SER A 221 -3.17 -33.31 37.83
N GLN A 222 -1.89 -33.58 38.08
CA GLN A 222 -1.42 -34.95 38.39
C GLN A 222 -1.67 -35.37 39.85
N LYS A 223 -2.13 -34.47 40.74
CA LYS A 223 -2.19 -34.74 42.19
C LYS A 223 -3.59 -34.81 42.81
N ARG A 224 -4.66 -34.79 42.01
CA ARG A 224 -6.04 -34.97 42.51
C ARG A 224 -6.76 -36.07 41.73
N ASN A 225 -6.43 -37.31 42.08
CA ASN A 225 -7.33 -38.44 41.91
C ASN A 225 -7.13 -39.35 43.12
N GLU A 226 -8.03 -39.22 44.09
CA GLU A 226 -8.45 -40.20 45.12
C GLU A 226 -9.11 -39.44 46.28
N GLN A 227 -10.45 -39.41 46.34
CA GLN A 227 -11.20 -39.97 47.48
C GLN A 227 -12.72 -39.73 47.41
N GLU A 228 -13.39 -40.83 47.67
CA GLU A 228 -14.78 -41.27 47.74
C GLU A 228 -15.93 -40.39 48.26
N VAL A 229 -17.09 -40.87 47.81
CA VAL A 229 -18.50 -40.58 48.10
C VAL A 229 -18.96 -41.19 49.44
N VAL A 230 -19.77 -40.46 50.22
CA VAL A 230 -20.78 -41.05 51.12
C VAL A 230 -22.05 -40.18 51.09
N ILE A 231 -23.17 -40.79 50.69
CA ILE A 231 -24.55 -40.26 50.75
C ILE A 231 -25.21 -40.85 51.99
N LEU A 232 -25.93 -40.06 52.80
CA LEU A 232 -27.17 -40.49 53.48
C LEU A 232 -28.11 -39.31 53.76
N LEU A 233 -29.40 -39.62 53.61
CA LEU A 233 -30.60 -38.77 53.56
C LEU A 233 -30.88 -37.97 54.85
N SER A 234 -31.64 -36.86 54.71
CA SER A 234 -32.82 -36.57 55.55
C SER A 234 -33.68 -35.42 55.00
N THR A 235 -34.97 -35.58 55.23
CA THR A 235 -36.15 -34.91 54.67
C THR A 235 -36.48 -33.53 55.26
N GLU A 236 -37.28 -32.79 54.50
CA GLU A 236 -37.86 -31.45 54.70
C GLU A 236 -38.58 -31.19 56.03
N THR A 237 -38.64 -29.91 56.43
CA THR A 237 -39.87 -29.23 56.93
C THR A 237 -39.81 -27.71 56.63
N PRO A 238 -40.96 -27.00 56.52
CA PRO A 238 -41.04 -25.69 55.89
C PRO A 238 -41.09 -24.52 56.90
N SER A 239 -40.53 -23.36 56.53
CA SER A 239 -40.75 -22.10 57.26
C SER A 239 -41.25 -21.00 56.32
N VAL A 240 -42.53 -20.68 56.53
CA VAL A 240 -43.27 -19.42 56.34
C VAL A 240 -42.43 -18.21 55.89
N TYR A 241 -42.73 -17.69 54.71
CA TYR A 241 -42.40 -16.31 54.32
C TYR A 241 -43.65 -15.43 54.43
N VAL A 242 -43.48 -14.32 55.14
CA VAL A 242 -44.46 -13.25 55.34
C VAL A 242 -44.55 -12.40 54.07
N SER A 243 -45.76 -12.19 53.57
CA SER A 243 -46.09 -11.27 52.48
C SER A 243 -45.91 -9.82 52.93
N VAL A 244 -45.11 -9.04 52.20
CA VAL A 244 -45.17 -7.58 52.23
C VAL A 244 -45.55 -7.13 50.83
N GLU A 245 -46.72 -6.49 50.76
CA GLU A 245 -47.34 -5.90 49.58
C GLU A 245 -46.49 -4.72 49.07
N PRO A 246 -46.18 -4.62 47.77
CA PRO A 246 -45.50 -3.45 47.23
C PRO A 246 -46.49 -2.29 47.08
N SER A 247 -46.13 -1.16 47.68
CA SER A 247 -46.78 0.15 47.50
C SER A 247 -46.79 0.52 46.02
N GLU A 248 -47.98 0.80 45.48
CA GLU A 248 -48.18 1.40 44.17
C GLU A 248 -47.52 2.79 44.14
N VAL A 249 -46.44 2.92 43.36
CA VAL A 249 -46.01 4.20 42.80
C VAL A 249 -46.59 4.24 41.38
N PRO A 250 -47.29 5.31 40.97
CA PRO A 250 -47.88 5.35 39.64
C PRO A 250 -46.78 5.33 38.58
N SER A 251 -46.82 4.29 37.73
CA SER A 251 -46.15 4.23 36.44
C SER A 251 -46.67 5.37 35.57
N PHE A 252 -45.86 6.41 35.38
CA PHE A 252 -46.00 7.27 34.21
C PHE A 252 -45.50 6.46 33.01
N ALA A 253 -46.42 5.77 32.35
CA ALA A 253 -46.13 5.12 31.09
C ALA A 253 -45.64 6.19 30.08
N PRO A 254 -44.43 6.07 29.50
CA PRO A 254 -43.89 7.03 28.52
C PRO A 254 -44.73 7.12 27.24
N THR A 255 -45.61 6.16 27.00
CA THR A 255 -46.28 5.91 25.72
C THR A 255 -47.07 7.12 25.22
N ALA A 256 -47.79 7.82 26.09
CA ALA A 256 -48.59 8.99 25.69
C ALA A 256 -47.76 10.26 25.41
N ALA A 257 -46.60 10.42 26.08
CA ALA A 257 -45.67 11.50 25.81
C ALA A 257 -44.79 11.21 24.59
N LEU A 258 -44.54 9.93 24.30
CA LEU A 258 -43.79 9.46 23.16
C LEU A 258 -44.56 9.65 21.85
N ASP A 259 -45.85 9.27 21.80
CA ASP A 259 -46.73 9.50 20.64
C ASP A 259 -46.90 10.99 20.31
N LEU A 260 -46.72 11.87 21.29
CA LEU A 260 -46.75 13.32 21.09
C LEU A 260 -45.44 13.87 20.47
N LEU A 261 -44.33 13.16 20.63
CA LEU A 261 -42.98 13.61 20.26
C LEU A 261 -42.50 13.00 18.94
N LEU A 262 -42.74 11.71 18.72
CA LEU A 262 -42.29 10.95 17.55
C LEU A 262 -43.36 9.90 17.19
N THR A 263 -43.93 9.96 15.98
CA THR A 263 -44.87 8.94 15.50
C THR A 263 -44.17 7.90 14.62
N ASP A 264 -44.72 6.69 14.56
CA ASP A 264 -44.24 5.59 13.69
C ASP A 264 -42.75 5.26 13.90
N LEU A 265 -42.34 5.08 15.15
CA LEU A 265 -41.03 4.51 15.48
C LEU A 265 -41.08 2.97 15.37
N PRO A 266 -39.99 2.32 14.95
CA PRO A 266 -39.91 0.86 14.92
C PRO A 266 -40.08 0.22 16.30
N ASP A 267 -40.66 -0.99 16.35
CA ASP A 267 -40.92 -1.71 17.61
C ASP A 267 -39.66 -1.91 18.47
N TYR A 268 -38.49 -2.12 17.83
CA TYR A 268 -37.23 -2.24 18.55
C TYR A 268 -36.86 -0.94 19.28
N THR A 269 -37.09 0.23 18.68
CA THR A 269 -36.85 1.54 19.28
C THR A 269 -37.80 1.77 20.44
N LEU A 270 -39.09 1.46 20.24
CA LEU A 270 -40.12 1.58 21.28
C LEU A 270 -39.75 0.76 22.52
N LYS A 271 -39.29 -0.48 22.31
CA LYS A 271 -38.82 -1.34 23.40
C LYS A 271 -37.59 -0.76 24.12
N SER A 272 -36.60 -0.25 23.39
CA SER A 272 -35.41 0.38 23.99
C SER A 272 -35.74 1.65 24.79
N LEU A 273 -36.85 2.34 24.47
CA LEU A 273 -37.33 3.50 25.21
C LEU A 273 -38.01 3.16 26.54
N GLU A 274 -38.43 1.91 26.75
CA GLU A 274 -38.96 1.44 28.03
C GLU A 274 -37.84 1.21 29.06
N GLU A 275 -36.60 1.00 28.59
CA GLU A 275 -35.43 0.78 29.42
C GLU A 275 -34.71 2.10 29.72
N PHE A 276 -34.68 2.49 31.00
CA PHE A 276 -34.03 3.73 31.44
C PHE A 276 -32.52 3.71 31.18
N GLY A 277 -32.00 4.80 30.60
CA GLY A 277 -30.57 5.01 30.39
C GLY A 277 -29.99 4.43 29.10
N THR A 278 -30.79 3.78 28.25
CA THR A 278 -30.39 3.41 26.89
C THR A 278 -30.06 4.67 26.07
N PRO A 279 -29.25 4.56 24.99
CA PRO A 279 -29.02 5.68 24.07
C PRO A 279 -30.31 6.28 23.52
N GLN A 280 -31.30 5.45 23.21
CA GLN A 280 -32.62 5.86 22.72
C GLN A 280 -33.37 6.66 23.80
N TRP A 281 -33.39 6.17 25.05
CA TRP A 281 -34.04 6.87 26.15
C TRP A 281 -33.40 8.23 26.43
N LYS A 282 -32.06 8.31 26.47
CA LYS A 282 -31.33 9.58 26.64
C LYS A 282 -31.59 10.56 25.49
N ALA A 283 -31.66 10.06 24.26
CA ALA A 283 -31.99 10.87 23.08
C ALA A 283 -33.41 11.42 23.15
N TRP A 284 -34.38 10.61 23.58
CA TRP A 284 -35.76 11.04 23.79
C TRP A 284 -35.87 12.08 24.92
N GLU A 285 -35.19 11.86 26.04
CA GLU A 285 -35.16 12.81 27.16
C GLU A 285 -34.64 14.17 26.69
N TRP A 286 -33.50 14.20 25.99
CA TRP A 286 -32.95 15.42 25.40
C TRP A 286 -33.94 16.10 24.44
N LEU A 287 -34.58 15.33 23.56
CA LEU A 287 -35.53 15.85 22.57
C LEU A 287 -36.81 16.39 23.22
N SER A 288 -37.24 15.81 24.35
CA SER A 288 -38.42 16.27 25.10
C SER A 288 -38.22 17.65 25.73
N LEU A 289 -36.96 18.04 25.98
CA LEU A 289 -36.56 19.33 26.54
C LEU A 289 -36.25 20.38 25.46
N HIS A 290 -36.28 20.00 24.18
CA HIS A 290 -35.92 20.87 23.05
C HIS A 290 -36.94 22.01 22.89
N GLN A 291 -36.47 23.27 22.87
CA GLN A 291 -37.32 24.46 23.05
C GLN A 291 -38.44 24.64 22.01
N ASN A 292 -38.23 24.12 20.80
CA ASN A 292 -39.16 24.25 19.67
C ASN A 292 -39.74 22.92 19.14
N ILE A 293 -39.65 21.83 19.90
CA ILE A 293 -39.96 20.48 19.38
C ILE A 293 -41.37 20.35 18.77
N THR A 294 -42.38 21.01 19.36
CA THR A 294 -43.78 20.96 18.89
C THR A 294 -44.00 21.61 17.52
N ASN A 295 -43.13 22.54 17.12
CA ASN A 295 -43.21 23.26 15.84
C ASN A 295 -42.37 22.62 14.72
N LEU A 296 -41.54 21.63 15.05
CA LEU A 296 -40.69 20.97 14.06
C LEU A 296 -41.51 19.96 13.23
N PRO A 297 -41.25 19.83 11.92
CA PRO A 297 -41.87 18.78 11.12
C PRO A 297 -41.36 17.40 11.56
N GLU A 298 -42.21 16.37 11.45
CA GLU A 298 -41.91 15.01 11.93
C GLU A 298 -40.57 14.45 11.41
N TRP A 299 -40.26 14.65 10.12
CA TRP A 299 -38.99 14.19 9.55
C TRP A 299 -37.78 14.77 10.26
N ARG A 300 -37.88 16.02 10.74
CA ARG A 300 -36.81 16.70 11.44
C ARG A 300 -36.71 16.24 12.89
N LYS A 301 -37.83 15.94 13.54
CA LYS A 301 -37.83 15.30 14.87
C LYS A 301 -37.11 13.95 14.82
N LYS A 302 -37.43 13.11 13.82
CA LYS A 302 -36.77 11.81 13.59
C LYS A 302 -35.27 11.96 13.30
N GLN A 303 -34.88 12.97 12.52
CA GLN A 303 -33.47 13.29 12.26
C GLN A 303 -32.72 13.67 13.55
N LEU A 304 -33.28 14.58 14.34
CA LEU A 304 -32.69 15.00 15.62
C LEU A 304 -32.59 13.83 16.59
N PHE A 305 -33.64 13.01 16.68
CA PHE A 305 -33.66 11.79 17.48
C PHE A 305 -32.53 10.84 17.08
N ALA A 306 -32.41 10.52 15.77
CA ALA A 306 -31.36 9.63 15.27
C ALA A 306 -29.95 10.16 15.57
N LEU A 307 -29.70 11.46 15.38
CA LEU A 307 -28.40 12.07 15.68
C LEU A 307 -28.08 12.09 17.19
N ALA A 308 -29.09 12.31 18.03
CA ALA A 308 -28.93 12.23 19.49
C ALA A 308 -28.69 10.79 19.97
N THR A 309 -29.42 9.81 19.42
CA THR A 309 -29.18 8.39 19.71
C THR A 309 -27.77 7.98 19.28
N PHE A 310 -27.31 8.46 18.11
CA PHE A 310 -25.93 8.24 17.66
C PHE A 310 -24.92 8.81 18.64
N PHE A 311 -25.12 10.05 19.11
CA PHE A 311 -24.25 10.68 20.10
C PHE A 311 -24.14 9.83 21.37
N PHE A 312 -25.25 9.39 21.96
CA PHE A 312 -25.20 8.59 23.18
C PHE A 312 -24.66 7.17 22.94
N SER A 313 -24.96 6.55 21.80
CA SER A 313 -24.46 5.21 21.44
C SER A 313 -22.94 5.20 21.20
N PHE A 314 -22.39 6.32 20.75
CA PHE A 314 -20.95 6.53 20.58
C PHE A 314 -20.27 7.18 21.78
N GLU A 315 -20.91 7.13 22.97
CA GLU A 315 -20.33 7.65 24.21
C GLU A 315 -19.98 9.15 24.11
N GLY A 316 -20.87 9.93 23.48
CA GLY A 316 -20.72 11.35 23.16
C GLY A 316 -20.35 12.23 24.34
N GLU A 317 -20.79 11.84 25.54
CA GLU A 317 -20.49 12.52 26.79
C GLU A 317 -18.97 12.53 27.10
N ASN A 318 -18.26 11.52 26.60
CA ASN A 318 -16.83 11.27 26.76
C ASN A 318 -15.98 11.81 25.59
N TRP A 319 -16.60 12.34 24.53
CA TRP A 319 -15.86 12.93 23.42
C TRP A 319 -15.02 14.12 23.88
N ARG A 320 -13.95 14.41 23.12
CA ARG A 320 -13.14 15.60 23.31
C ARG A 320 -14.02 16.85 23.34
N VAL A 321 -13.73 17.75 24.28
CA VAL A 321 -14.54 18.94 24.59
C VAL A 321 -14.92 19.74 23.34
N TYR A 322 -13.95 19.99 22.44
CA TYR A 322 -14.19 20.76 21.23
C TYR A 322 -15.12 20.09 20.20
N ILE A 323 -15.32 18.78 20.27
CA ILE A 323 -16.28 18.03 19.44
C ILE A 323 -17.62 18.00 20.18
N LYS A 324 -17.61 17.61 21.45
CA LYS A 324 -18.80 17.48 22.29
C LYS A 324 -19.61 18.77 22.36
N GLU A 325 -18.96 19.91 22.63
CA GLU A 325 -19.63 21.22 22.77
C GLU A 325 -20.23 21.75 21.46
N ARG A 326 -19.94 21.10 20.34
CA ARG A 326 -20.48 21.46 19.02
C ARG A 326 -21.68 20.60 18.62
N TRP A 327 -22.00 19.57 19.40
CA TRP A 327 -23.09 18.63 19.14
C TRP A 327 -24.31 18.95 20.01
N MET A 328 -25.52 18.62 19.53
CA MET A 328 -26.76 18.74 20.32
C MET A 328 -27.01 20.15 20.91
N ILE A 329 -26.67 21.19 20.14
CA ILE A 329 -26.94 22.58 20.51
C ILE A 329 -28.38 22.93 20.13
N ASP A 330 -29.29 22.97 21.12
CA ASP A 330 -30.73 23.26 20.96
C ASP A 330 -31.02 24.60 20.22
N SER A 331 -30.17 25.61 20.40
CA SER A 331 -30.33 26.92 19.76
C SER A 331 -29.81 27.00 18.32
N ARG A 332 -29.26 25.90 17.77
CA ARG A 332 -28.58 25.89 16.47
C ARG A 332 -29.06 24.72 15.60
N ASP A 333 -29.27 25.02 14.33
CA ASP A 333 -29.59 24.02 13.30
C ASP A 333 -28.55 22.90 13.28
N GLU A 334 -29.01 21.64 13.24
CA GLU A 334 -28.16 20.44 13.28
C GLU A 334 -27.19 20.36 12.09
N CYS A 335 -27.54 20.97 10.96
CA CYS A 335 -26.65 21.09 9.81
C CYS A 335 -25.45 21.99 10.11
N LEU A 336 -25.54 22.84 11.13
CA LEU A 336 -24.48 23.74 11.54
C LEU A 336 -23.68 23.25 12.75
N TRP A 337 -24.06 22.14 13.40
CA TRP A 337 -23.30 21.54 14.51
C TRP A 337 -21.81 21.34 14.12
N PHE A 338 -21.53 21.13 12.84
CA PHE A 338 -20.18 20.88 12.30
C PHE A 338 -19.48 22.10 11.68
N SER A 339 -20.16 23.25 11.57
CA SER A 339 -19.77 24.34 10.64
C SER A 339 -18.90 25.46 11.25
N SER A 340 -18.64 25.47 12.55
CA SER A 340 -17.89 26.57 13.18
C SER A 340 -16.37 26.33 13.15
N GLY A 341 -15.73 26.73 12.06
CA GLY A 341 -14.33 27.18 12.01
C GLY A 341 -13.27 26.09 12.08
N GLU A 342 -12.47 26.00 11.00
CA GLU A 342 -11.11 25.45 10.91
C GLU A 342 -10.74 24.37 11.95
N GLY A 343 -10.83 23.09 11.58
CA GLY A 343 -10.24 22.04 12.43
C GLY A 343 -10.68 20.59 12.24
N LEU A 344 -11.74 20.30 11.48
CA LEU A 344 -12.13 18.91 11.15
C LEU A 344 -11.81 18.50 9.71
N PHE A 345 -11.29 19.42 8.90
CA PHE A 345 -10.98 19.19 7.47
C PHE A 345 -9.49 18.98 7.14
N HIS A 346 -8.59 19.09 8.12
CA HIS A 346 -7.19 18.69 7.93
C HIS A 346 -6.94 17.35 8.60
N ALA A 347 -7.25 16.27 7.89
CA ALA A 347 -6.45 15.06 8.01
C ALA A 347 -5.08 15.34 7.35
N GLU A 348 -4.31 16.27 7.92
CA GLU A 348 -2.86 16.29 7.76
C GLU A 348 -2.30 15.32 8.80
N ASP A 349 -2.58 14.03 8.59
CA ASP A 349 -1.74 13.00 9.18
C ASP A 349 -0.77 12.55 8.09
N THR A 350 0.37 13.22 8.07
CA THR A 350 1.54 12.95 7.22
C THR A 350 2.33 11.73 7.70
N SER A 351 1.71 10.79 8.43
CA SER A 351 2.30 9.47 8.63
C SER A 351 2.13 8.65 7.35
N GLN A 352 3.23 8.57 6.59
CA GLN A 352 3.40 7.85 5.32
C GLN A 352 3.18 6.32 5.39
N GLU A 353 2.50 5.78 6.41
CA GLU A 353 2.31 4.33 6.53
C GLU A 353 1.08 3.79 5.76
N PHE A 354 0.19 4.65 5.27
CA PHE A 354 -1.02 4.19 4.57
C PHE A 354 -1.29 5.05 3.33
N ALA A 355 -1.86 4.48 2.28
CA ALA A 355 -2.37 5.25 1.15
C ALA A 355 -3.37 6.30 1.69
N PRO A 356 -3.06 7.62 1.60
CA PRO A 356 -3.98 8.63 2.08
C PRO A 356 -5.25 8.56 1.24
N VAL A 357 -6.42 8.63 1.88
CA VAL A 357 -7.69 8.75 1.17
C VAL A 357 -7.60 9.97 0.25
N PRO A 358 -7.76 9.84 -1.08
CA PRO A 358 -7.53 10.94 -2.01
C PRO A 358 -8.36 12.18 -1.65
N GLU A 359 -7.77 13.38 -1.76
CA GLU A 359 -8.42 14.64 -1.33
C GLU A 359 -9.79 14.88 -1.98
N ARG A 360 -10.01 14.35 -3.18
CA ARG A 360 -11.30 14.40 -3.89
C ARG A 360 -12.45 13.76 -3.11
N PHE A 361 -12.14 12.86 -2.19
CA PHE A 361 -13.14 12.21 -1.36
C PHE A 361 -13.36 12.91 -0.01
N ARG A 362 -12.58 13.94 0.36
CA ARG A 362 -12.86 14.74 1.55
C ARG A 362 -14.18 15.49 1.38
N ALA A 363 -15.00 15.51 2.43
CA ALA A 363 -16.27 16.23 2.43
C ALA A 363 -16.05 17.72 2.18
N LYS A 364 -16.83 18.32 1.28
CA LYS A 364 -16.90 19.77 1.07
C LYS A 364 -18.35 20.19 1.25
N GLY A 365 -18.59 21.19 2.09
CA GLY A 365 -19.93 21.76 2.30
C GLY A 365 -20.57 21.39 3.64
N LEU A 366 -21.80 21.89 3.84
CA LEU A 366 -22.63 21.55 4.99
C LEU A 366 -23.05 20.07 4.90
N PRO A 367 -23.25 19.38 6.05
CA PRO A 367 -23.63 17.97 6.10
C PRO A 367 -25.10 17.70 5.71
N CYS A 368 -25.81 18.69 5.18
CA CYS A 368 -27.21 18.59 4.79
C CYS A 368 -27.46 19.04 3.35
N ASN A 369 -28.53 18.53 2.75
CA ASN A 369 -29.03 19.01 1.46
C ASN A 369 -29.85 20.32 1.61
N ASP A 370 -30.30 20.88 0.48
CA ASP A 370 -31.09 22.12 0.43
C ASP A 370 -32.44 22.06 1.19
N ARG A 371 -32.89 20.85 1.57
CA ARG A 371 -34.11 20.62 2.36
C ARG A 371 -33.81 20.52 3.86
N GLY A 372 -32.55 20.65 4.28
CA GLY A 372 -32.11 20.48 5.67
C GLY A 372 -32.01 19.02 6.13
N GLN A 373 -32.05 18.05 5.20
CA GLN A 373 -31.89 16.63 5.54
C GLN A 373 -30.41 16.27 5.55
N PHE A 374 -30.00 15.52 6.58
CA PHE A 374 -28.62 15.13 6.80
C PHE A 374 -28.16 14.14 5.71
N THR A 375 -27.15 14.55 4.94
CA THR A 375 -26.58 13.75 3.84
C THR A 375 -25.22 13.16 4.19
N SER A 376 -24.55 13.66 5.23
CA SER A 376 -23.19 13.20 5.51
C SER A 376 -22.81 13.30 6.98
N LEU A 377 -22.49 12.16 7.58
CA LEU A 377 -22.03 12.02 8.95
C LEU A 377 -20.54 11.70 8.96
N PHE A 378 -19.74 12.66 9.43
CA PHE A 378 -18.28 12.52 9.56
C PHE A 378 -17.88 12.70 11.01
N LEU A 379 -17.30 11.66 11.59
CA LEU A 379 -16.79 11.65 12.95
C LEU A 379 -15.39 11.02 12.93
N MET A 380 -14.39 11.79 13.34
CA MET A 380 -13.00 11.34 13.41
C MET A 380 -12.36 11.87 14.68
N ASN A 381 -11.30 11.20 15.16
CA ASN A 381 -10.52 11.58 16.33
C ASN A 381 -11.34 11.65 17.63
N LEU A 382 -12.33 10.77 17.78
CA LEU A 382 -13.16 10.69 19.00
C LEU A 382 -12.46 10.01 20.20
N GLU A 383 -11.32 9.34 19.98
CA GLU A 383 -10.55 8.62 21.01
C GLU A 383 -11.34 7.55 21.78
N LEU A 384 -12.13 6.75 21.06
CA LEU A 384 -13.02 5.72 21.62
C LEU A 384 -12.29 4.44 22.07
N SER A 385 -11.00 4.55 22.42
CA SER A 385 -10.20 3.39 22.83
C SER A 385 -10.70 2.81 24.14
N GLY A 386 -10.98 1.50 24.13
CA GLY A 386 -11.54 0.79 25.29
C GLY A 386 -13.07 0.88 25.41
N LEU A 387 -13.72 1.64 24.52
CA LEU A 387 -15.18 1.68 24.39
C LEU A 387 -15.63 0.71 23.29
N LYS A 388 -16.87 0.24 23.39
CA LYS A 388 -17.50 -0.64 22.40
C LYS A 388 -18.75 0.04 21.83
N PRO A 389 -18.59 1.15 21.10
CA PRO A 389 -19.73 1.84 20.51
C PRO A 389 -20.38 0.94 19.45
N THR A 390 -21.68 1.10 19.28
CA THR A 390 -22.45 0.46 18.19
C THR A 390 -23.14 1.55 17.37
N ILE A 391 -23.28 1.33 16.06
CA ILE A 391 -24.14 2.17 15.24
C ILE A 391 -25.58 1.86 15.65
N PRO A 392 -26.37 2.83 16.13
CA PRO A 392 -27.73 2.56 16.56
C PRO A 392 -28.62 2.27 15.33
N PRO A 393 -29.61 1.37 15.44
CA PRO A 393 -30.58 1.08 14.37
C PRO A 393 -31.29 2.33 13.82
N GLU A 394 -31.46 3.36 14.65
CA GLU A 394 -32.03 4.66 14.29
C GLU A 394 -31.26 5.39 13.18
N ILE A 395 -30.05 4.94 12.82
CA ILE A 395 -29.34 5.43 11.63
C ILE A 395 -30.23 5.36 10.38
N ALA A 396 -31.12 4.36 10.29
CA ALA A 396 -32.06 4.20 9.18
C ALA A 396 -33.09 5.34 9.05
N LEU A 397 -33.30 6.15 10.10
CA LEU A 397 -34.14 7.34 10.04
C LEU A 397 -33.48 8.47 9.25
N LEU A 398 -32.15 8.45 9.09
CA LEU A 398 -31.38 9.38 8.25
C LEU A 398 -31.45 8.95 6.77
N THR A 399 -32.66 8.90 6.21
CA THR A 399 -32.94 8.35 4.88
C THR A 399 -32.19 9.02 3.72
N SER A 400 -31.71 10.26 3.90
CA SER A 400 -30.89 10.99 2.91
C SER A 400 -29.38 10.80 3.09
N LEU A 401 -28.95 9.99 4.06
CA LEU A 401 -27.54 9.80 4.38
C LEU A 401 -26.81 9.13 3.20
N SER A 402 -25.89 9.89 2.60
CA SER A 402 -25.08 9.43 1.48
C SER A 402 -23.63 9.13 1.87
N VAL A 403 -23.20 9.64 3.02
CA VAL A 403 -21.85 9.42 3.55
C VAL A 403 -21.90 9.12 5.03
N LEU A 404 -21.27 8.01 5.41
CA LEU A 404 -21.00 7.67 6.80
C LEU A 404 -19.50 7.40 6.93
N ASP A 405 -18.80 8.26 7.67
CA ASP A 405 -17.38 8.16 7.92
C ASP A 405 -17.10 8.20 9.42
N LEU A 406 -16.66 7.06 9.96
CA LEU A 406 -16.27 6.86 11.35
C LEU A 406 -14.78 6.48 11.44
N SER A 407 -13.97 6.95 10.50
CA SER A 407 -12.55 6.63 10.44
C SER A 407 -11.77 7.27 11.59
N ASN A 408 -10.64 6.67 11.95
CA ASN A 408 -9.69 7.20 12.93
C ASN A 408 -10.31 7.55 14.30
N ASN A 409 -11.13 6.65 14.85
CA ASN A 409 -11.78 6.84 16.15
C ASN A 409 -11.26 5.90 17.24
N GLY A 410 -10.41 4.92 16.90
CA GLY A 410 -9.89 3.95 17.85
C GLY A 410 -10.92 2.92 18.32
N ILE A 411 -11.96 2.67 17.52
CA ILE A 411 -13.04 1.71 17.83
C ILE A 411 -12.46 0.29 17.92
N GLN A 412 -12.75 -0.42 19.02
CA GLN A 412 -12.22 -1.75 19.33
C GLN A 412 -13.36 -2.77 19.57
N THR A 413 -14.06 -3.14 18.49
CA THR A 413 -15.13 -4.14 18.53
C THR A 413 -15.15 -4.97 17.24
N SER A 414 -15.90 -6.07 17.22
CA SER A 414 -16.16 -6.81 15.98
C SER A 414 -16.93 -5.93 14.99
N LEU A 415 -16.64 -6.02 13.70
CA LEU A 415 -17.38 -5.27 12.67
C LEU A 415 -18.87 -5.65 12.65
N ASP A 416 -19.18 -6.91 12.91
CA ASP A 416 -20.54 -7.42 13.03
C ASP A 416 -21.29 -6.80 14.23
N ASP A 417 -20.61 -6.64 15.36
CA ASP A 417 -21.18 -5.99 16.56
C ASP A 417 -21.37 -4.48 16.35
N LEU A 418 -20.57 -3.85 15.48
CA LEU A 418 -20.66 -2.41 15.19
C LEU A 418 -21.83 -2.07 14.27
N ILE A 419 -22.13 -2.93 13.29
CA ILE A 419 -23.07 -2.65 12.20
C ILE A 419 -24.44 -3.27 12.51
N PRO A 420 -25.50 -2.46 12.69
CA PRO A 420 -26.85 -2.98 12.83
C PRO A 420 -27.41 -3.42 11.46
N PRO A 421 -28.30 -4.41 11.42
CA PRO A 421 -28.98 -4.83 10.19
C PRO A 421 -29.70 -3.67 9.47
N GLU A 422 -30.20 -2.68 10.21
CA GLU A 422 -30.89 -1.50 9.70
C GLU A 422 -30.01 -0.58 8.85
N LEU A 423 -28.68 -0.72 8.92
CA LEU A 423 -27.78 0.02 8.03
C LEU A 423 -28.12 -0.27 6.56
N ALA A 424 -28.57 -1.50 6.25
CA ALA A 424 -29.00 -1.91 4.91
C ALA A 424 -30.19 -1.10 4.35
N LEU A 425 -30.95 -0.39 5.20
CA LEU A 425 -32.07 0.46 4.78
C LEU A 425 -31.60 1.81 4.20
N LEU A 426 -30.33 2.16 4.35
CA LEU A 426 -29.74 3.40 3.80
C LEU A 426 -29.46 3.26 2.30
N THR A 427 -30.53 3.22 1.51
CA THR A 427 -30.46 3.02 0.06
C THR A 427 -29.71 4.13 -0.70
N ASP A 428 -29.52 5.31 -0.10
CA ASP A 428 -28.75 6.42 -0.69
C ASP A 428 -27.27 6.48 -0.26
N LEU A 429 -26.83 5.54 0.58
CA LEU A 429 -25.45 5.49 1.07
C LEU A 429 -24.48 5.18 -0.06
N ARG A 430 -23.58 6.12 -0.35
CA ARG A 430 -22.57 6.04 -1.42
C ARG A 430 -21.17 5.85 -0.87
N ARG A 431 -20.91 6.29 0.34
CA ARG A 431 -19.59 6.21 0.98
C ARG A 431 -19.74 5.70 2.40
N PHE A 432 -19.06 4.59 2.69
CA PHE A 432 -19.02 4.00 4.03
C PHE A 432 -17.59 3.73 4.45
N TRP A 433 -17.09 4.52 5.40
CA TRP A 433 -15.70 4.52 5.83
C TRP A 433 -15.56 4.23 7.32
N LEU A 434 -14.75 3.23 7.65
CA LEU A 434 -14.42 2.80 9.01
C LEU A 434 -12.90 2.64 9.18
N SER A 435 -12.11 3.31 8.34
CA SER A 435 -10.66 3.10 8.27
C SER A 435 -9.92 3.55 9.53
N ARG A 436 -8.71 2.99 9.77
CA ARG A 436 -7.85 3.38 10.90
C ARG A 436 -8.56 3.24 12.26
N ASN A 437 -9.24 2.12 12.45
CA ASN A 437 -9.76 1.71 13.75
C ASN A 437 -9.05 0.42 14.18
N ALA A 438 -9.56 -0.27 15.19
CA ALA A 438 -9.06 -1.57 15.60
C ALA A 438 -10.19 -2.61 15.52
N LEU A 439 -10.99 -2.52 14.46
CA LEU A 439 -12.13 -3.41 14.21
C LEU A 439 -11.65 -4.82 13.94
N THR A 440 -12.28 -5.81 14.57
CA THR A 440 -11.97 -7.23 14.44
C THR A 440 -13.10 -7.99 13.76
N GLY A 441 -12.94 -9.31 13.60
CA GLY A 441 -13.99 -10.18 13.06
C GLY A 441 -14.03 -10.20 11.52
N LEU A 442 -15.06 -10.86 11.01
CA LEU A 442 -15.25 -11.09 9.58
C LEU A 442 -15.93 -9.89 8.90
N LEU A 443 -15.83 -9.81 7.57
CA LEU A 443 -16.65 -8.89 6.77
C LEU A 443 -18.11 -9.38 6.73
N PRO A 444 -19.07 -8.64 7.33
CA PRO A 444 -20.48 -9.02 7.31
C PRO A 444 -21.06 -8.89 5.90
N THR A 445 -21.89 -9.85 5.50
CA THR A 445 -22.45 -9.90 4.14
C THR A 445 -23.55 -8.88 3.92
N GLU A 446 -24.09 -8.32 5.00
CA GLU A 446 -25.12 -7.29 5.09
C GLU A 446 -24.67 -5.97 4.43
N ILE A 447 -23.35 -5.71 4.39
CA ILE A 447 -22.78 -4.60 3.60
C ILE A 447 -23.17 -4.73 2.11
N GLY A 448 -23.34 -5.97 1.63
CA GLY A 448 -23.82 -6.30 0.29
C GLY A 448 -25.26 -5.85 -0.03
N LEU A 449 -26.01 -5.35 0.96
CA LEU A 449 -27.35 -4.79 0.74
C LEU A 449 -27.31 -3.29 0.39
N LEU A 450 -26.16 -2.63 0.57
CA LEU A 450 -25.96 -1.21 0.27
C LEU A 450 -25.74 -0.97 -1.24
N THR A 451 -26.74 -1.30 -2.06
CA THR A 451 -26.62 -1.38 -3.53
C THR A 451 -26.11 -0.12 -4.25
N ARG A 452 -26.17 1.06 -3.63
CA ARG A 452 -25.65 2.33 -4.17
C ARG A 452 -24.24 2.69 -3.70
N LEU A 453 -23.58 1.82 -2.92
CA LEU A 453 -22.27 2.08 -2.35
C LEU A 453 -21.21 2.17 -3.45
N LYS A 454 -20.58 3.35 -3.55
CA LYS A 454 -19.52 3.64 -4.51
C LYS A 454 -18.14 3.49 -3.91
N THR A 455 -18.01 3.75 -2.61
CA THR A 455 -16.74 3.65 -1.90
C THR A 455 -16.93 2.96 -0.57
N LEU A 456 -16.21 1.86 -0.39
CA LEU A 456 -16.08 1.16 0.88
C LEU A 456 -14.63 1.31 1.36
N ASN A 457 -14.44 1.82 2.58
CA ASN A 457 -13.11 1.97 3.15
C ASN A 457 -13.01 1.34 4.53
N LEU A 458 -12.33 0.20 4.62
CA LEU A 458 -12.10 -0.57 5.82
C LEU A 458 -10.60 -0.74 6.13
N GLN A 459 -9.73 0.03 5.45
CA GLN A 459 -8.28 -0.11 5.59
C GLN A 459 -7.78 0.16 7.00
N ALA A 460 -6.63 -0.40 7.36
CA ALA A 460 -5.97 -0.21 8.65
C ALA A 460 -6.90 -0.59 9.82
N ASN A 461 -7.32 -1.86 9.83
CA ASN A 461 -8.09 -2.48 10.90
C ASN A 461 -7.47 -3.86 11.23
N LYS A 462 -8.22 -4.72 11.92
CA LYS A 462 -7.83 -6.09 12.26
C LYS A 462 -8.88 -7.08 11.74
N LEU A 463 -9.48 -6.80 10.59
CA LEU A 463 -10.48 -7.67 9.98
C LEU A 463 -9.82 -8.94 9.45
N GLU A 464 -10.49 -10.07 9.60
CA GLU A 464 -9.96 -11.40 9.27
C GLU A 464 -10.90 -12.19 8.35
N GLY A 465 -10.50 -13.41 7.99
CA GLY A 465 -11.25 -14.29 7.09
C GLY A 465 -11.08 -13.93 5.62
N SER A 466 -11.91 -14.52 4.76
CA SER A 466 -11.90 -14.23 3.32
C SER A 466 -12.74 -13.00 2.97
N ILE A 467 -12.46 -12.41 1.81
CA ILE A 467 -13.29 -11.34 1.24
C ILE A 467 -14.54 -11.99 0.63
N PRO A 468 -15.75 -11.76 1.16
CA PRO A 468 -16.95 -12.42 0.65
C PRO A 468 -17.46 -11.77 -0.64
N HIS A 469 -17.87 -12.57 -1.63
CA HIS A 469 -18.37 -12.05 -2.90
C HIS A 469 -19.59 -11.12 -2.75
N LYS A 470 -20.39 -11.29 -1.69
CA LYS A 470 -21.60 -10.49 -1.42
C LYS A 470 -21.31 -9.00 -1.21
N ILE A 471 -20.12 -8.62 -0.74
CA ILE A 471 -19.76 -7.21 -0.57
C ILE A 471 -19.24 -6.57 -1.87
N LEU A 472 -19.08 -7.36 -2.94
CA LEU A 472 -18.54 -6.94 -4.23
C LEU A 472 -19.67 -6.37 -5.10
N LEU A 473 -20.10 -5.18 -4.73
CA LEU A 473 -21.25 -4.51 -5.35
C LEU A 473 -20.90 -3.96 -6.74
N PRO A 474 -21.77 -4.13 -7.76
CA PRO A 474 -21.53 -3.62 -9.12
C PRO A 474 -21.34 -2.10 -9.22
N SER A 475 -21.80 -1.34 -8.22
CA SER A 475 -21.71 0.12 -8.14
C SER A 475 -20.40 0.62 -7.52
N LEU A 476 -19.56 -0.27 -6.98
CA LEU A 476 -18.28 0.11 -6.38
C LEU A 476 -17.35 0.70 -7.42
N THR A 477 -16.80 1.85 -7.06
CA THR A 477 -15.78 2.58 -7.83
C THR A 477 -14.43 2.53 -7.14
N VAL A 478 -14.41 2.43 -5.82
CA VAL A 478 -13.18 2.40 -5.01
C VAL A 478 -13.37 1.48 -3.81
N LEU A 479 -12.43 0.55 -3.62
CA LEU A 479 -12.43 -0.39 -2.51
C LEU A 479 -11.08 -0.36 -1.78
N PHE A 480 -11.11 0.04 -0.50
CA PHE A 480 -9.94 0.03 0.38
C PHE A 480 -10.06 -1.04 1.46
N LEU A 481 -9.26 -2.10 1.36
CA LEU A 481 -9.16 -3.20 2.33
C LEU A 481 -7.73 -3.41 2.84
N SER A 482 -6.78 -2.55 2.45
CA SER A 482 -5.38 -2.64 2.85
C SER A 482 -5.17 -2.66 4.37
N GLU A 483 -4.07 -3.25 4.83
CA GLU A 483 -3.64 -3.26 6.24
C GLU A 483 -4.70 -3.88 7.15
N ASN A 484 -5.03 -5.14 6.86
CA ASN A 484 -5.93 -5.99 7.63
C ASN A 484 -5.30 -7.40 7.74
N MET A 485 -6.07 -8.39 8.19
CA MET A 485 -5.65 -9.79 8.28
C MET A 485 -6.48 -10.68 7.34
N PHE A 486 -6.89 -10.16 6.16
CA PHE A 486 -7.65 -10.95 5.20
C PHE A 486 -6.83 -12.12 4.67
N THR A 487 -7.45 -13.29 4.59
CA THR A 487 -6.84 -14.57 4.16
C THR A 487 -7.61 -15.15 2.97
N GLY A 488 -7.16 -16.30 2.45
CA GLY A 488 -7.82 -16.97 1.33
C GLY A 488 -7.43 -16.37 -0.02
N LEU A 489 -8.27 -16.57 -1.03
CA LEU A 489 -8.03 -16.12 -2.41
C LEU A 489 -8.55 -14.69 -2.61
N VAL A 490 -7.98 -13.97 -3.58
CA VAL A 490 -8.64 -12.79 -4.17
C VAL A 490 -9.87 -13.28 -4.94
N PRO A 491 -11.10 -12.85 -4.60
CA PRO A 491 -12.30 -13.30 -5.30
C PRO A 491 -12.28 -12.92 -6.79
N THR A 492 -12.68 -13.84 -7.66
CA THR A 492 -12.73 -13.59 -9.11
C THR A 492 -13.78 -12.54 -9.47
N GLU A 493 -14.84 -12.43 -8.67
CA GLU A 493 -15.91 -11.44 -8.83
C GLU A 493 -15.41 -9.99 -8.74
N LEU A 494 -14.27 -9.71 -8.08
CA LEU A 494 -13.67 -8.37 -8.10
C LEU A 494 -13.30 -7.94 -9.52
N GLY A 495 -12.84 -8.88 -10.35
CA GLY A 495 -12.49 -8.63 -11.74
C GLY A 495 -13.70 -8.29 -12.63
N LEU A 496 -14.92 -8.63 -12.17
CA LEU A 496 -16.16 -8.37 -12.89
C LEU A 496 -16.77 -6.99 -12.55
N LEU A 497 -16.19 -6.26 -11.60
CA LEU A 497 -16.66 -4.92 -11.21
C LEU A 497 -16.20 -3.87 -12.22
N THR A 498 -16.92 -3.73 -13.33
CA THR A 498 -16.53 -2.87 -14.47
C THR A 498 -16.50 -1.37 -14.15
N GLN A 499 -17.11 -0.93 -13.05
CA GLN A 499 -17.05 0.46 -12.55
C GLN A 499 -15.88 0.71 -11.58
N LEU A 500 -15.16 -0.35 -11.16
CA LEU A 500 -14.06 -0.23 -10.21
C LEU A 500 -12.88 0.50 -10.85
N THR A 501 -12.48 1.60 -10.23
CA THR A 501 -11.37 2.46 -10.65
C THR A 501 -10.14 2.31 -9.76
N GLU A 502 -10.33 1.98 -8.48
CA GLU A 502 -9.23 1.82 -7.54
C GLU A 502 -9.48 0.62 -6.62
N LEU A 503 -8.48 -0.26 -6.53
CA LEU A 503 -8.50 -1.42 -5.65
C LEU A 503 -7.24 -1.47 -4.80
N TYR A 504 -7.42 -1.47 -3.47
CA TYR A 504 -6.35 -1.52 -2.48
C TYR A 504 -6.53 -2.71 -1.55
N LEU A 505 -5.68 -3.73 -1.71
CA LEU A 505 -5.67 -4.97 -0.93
C LEU A 505 -4.32 -5.19 -0.19
N SER A 506 -3.43 -4.20 -0.19
CA SER A 506 -2.07 -4.34 0.32
C SER A 506 -1.96 -4.66 1.80
N GLY A 507 -0.91 -5.34 2.26
CA GLY A 507 -0.71 -5.58 3.70
C GLY A 507 -1.80 -6.48 4.28
N ASN A 508 -2.01 -7.62 3.65
CA ASN A 508 -2.94 -8.67 4.08
C ASN A 508 -2.26 -10.04 4.00
N LEU A 509 -3.00 -11.12 4.21
CA LEU A 509 -2.54 -12.51 4.13
C LEU A 509 -3.22 -13.24 2.96
N LEU A 510 -3.59 -12.52 1.89
CA LEU A 510 -4.22 -13.09 0.70
C LEU A 510 -3.21 -13.98 -0.04
N SER A 511 -3.69 -15.09 -0.59
CA SER A 511 -2.87 -16.18 -1.12
C SER A 511 -3.44 -16.74 -2.43
N GLY A 512 -2.71 -17.67 -3.04
CA GLY A 512 -3.08 -18.25 -4.33
C GLY A 512 -2.72 -17.36 -5.52
N SER A 513 -3.19 -17.72 -6.71
CA SER A 513 -2.93 -16.96 -7.93
C SER A 513 -3.80 -15.71 -8.03
N PHE A 514 -3.28 -14.65 -8.64
CA PHE A 514 -4.10 -13.50 -8.97
C PHE A 514 -5.09 -13.86 -10.10
N PRO A 515 -6.40 -13.50 -10.01
CA PRO A 515 -7.41 -13.96 -10.97
C PRO A 515 -7.24 -13.35 -12.37
N THR A 516 -7.49 -14.15 -13.42
CA THR A 516 -7.46 -13.68 -14.82
C THR A 516 -8.68 -12.83 -15.15
N GLU A 517 -9.78 -12.99 -14.42
CA GLU A 517 -11.04 -12.25 -14.59
C GLU A 517 -10.85 -10.73 -14.45
N PHE A 518 -9.76 -10.29 -13.78
CA PHE A 518 -9.41 -8.87 -13.68
C PHE A 518 -9.20 -8.18 -15.02
N GLY A 519 -8.93 -8.91 -16.11
CA GLY A 519 -8.93 -8.32 -17.45
C GLY A 519 -10.25 -7.68 -17.87
N SER A 520 -11.37 -7.98 -17.17
CA SER A 520 -12.68 -7.39 -17.42
C SER A 520 -12.90 -6.04 -16.71
N ALA A 521 -12.11 -5.71 -15.69
CA ALA A 521 -12.23 -4.47 -14.90
C ALA A 521 -11.61 -3.26 -15.61
N THR A 522 -12.03 -3.00 -16.85
CA THR A 522 -11.38 -2.03 -17.77
C THR A 522 -11.37 -0.58 -17.29
N SER A 523 -12.18 -0.22 -16.30
CA SER A 523 -12.14 1.11 -15.66
C SER A 523 -11.03 1.26 -14.61
N LEU A 524 -10.31 0.18 -14.28
CA LEU A 524 -9.32 0.17 -13.20
C LEU A 524 -8.12 1.04 -13.57
N GLN A 525 -7.81 1.97 -12.67
CA GLN A 525 -6.69 2.91 -12.77
C GLN A 525 -5.61 2.58 -11.74
N ILE A 526 -5.98 2.08 -10.56
CA ILE A 526 -5.04 1.71 -9.51
C ILE A 526 -5.32 0.29 -9.05
N LEU A 527 -4.31 -0.57 -9.16
CA LEU A 527 -4.28 -1.91 -8.59
C LEU A 527 -3.14 -2.01 -7.59
N ASN A 528 -3.48 -2.14 -6.30
CA ASN A 528 -2.52 -2.35 -5.23
C ASN A 528 -2.78 -3.67 -4.50
N VAL A 529 -1.89 -4.63 -4.67
CA VAL A 529 -1.93 -5.96 -4.04
C VAL A 529 -0.61 -6.31 -3.35
N GLN A 530 0.26 -5.32 -3.13
CA GLN A 530 1.57 -5.53 -2.52
C GLN A 530 1.47 -6.09 -1.09
N ASP A 531 2.55 -6.65 -0.56
CA ASP A 531 2.63 -7.14 0.82
C ASP A 531 1.52 -8.16 1.15
N ASN A 532 1.47 -9.23 0.37
CA ASN A 532 0.55 -10.37 0.53
C ASN A 532 1.32 -11.70 0.33
N LEU A 533 0.60 -12.81 0.27
CA LEU A 533 1.13 -14.16 0.00
C LEU A 533 0.71 -14.65 -1.40
N LEU A 534 0.41 -13.75 -2.34
CA LEU A 534 -0.02 -14.10 -3.69
C LEU A 534 1.13 -14.78 -4.45
N GLY A 535 0.79 -15.77 -5.27
CA GLY A 535 1.78 -16.50 -6.05
C GLY A 535 1.29 -16.83 -7.46
N GLY A 536 1.96 -17.78 -8.10
CA GLY A 536 1.71 -18.08 -9.51
C GLY A 536 2.13 -16.93 -10.43
N PRO A 537 1.86 -17.03 -11.74
CA PRO A 537 2.22 -15.97 -12.69
C PRO A 537 1.35 -14.73 -12.51
N ILE A 538 1.92 -13.57 -12.86
CA ILE A 538 1.12 -12.37 -13.13
C ILE A 538 0.28 -12.66 -14.39
N PRO A 539 -1.06 -12.57 -14.34
CA PRO A 539 -1.91 -12.85 -15.50
C PRO A 539 -1.65 -11.90 -16.68
N SER A 540 -1.58 -12.43 -17.90
CA SER A 540 -1.48 -11.64 -19.13
C SER A 540 -2.70 -10.74 -19.35
N GLU A 541 -3.86 -11.16 -18.85
CA GLU A 541 -5.14 -10.43 -18.93
C GLU A 541 -5.08 -9.06 -18.25
N LEU A 542 -4.14 -8.83 -17.33
CA LEU A 542 -3.90 -7.50 -16.78
C LEU A 542 -3.50 -6.49 -17.87
N GLY A 543 -2.92 -6.93 -18.99
CA GLY A 543 -2.62 -6.07 -20.15
C GLY A 543 -3.86 -5.45 -20.81
N LEU A 544 -5.06 -5.99 -20.55
CA LEU A 544 -6.32 -5.43 -21.06
C LEU A 544 -6.75 -4.15 -20.31
N LEU A 545 -6.16 -3.87 -19.16
CA LEU A 545 -6.47 -2.72 -18.31
C LEU A 545 -5.79 -1.44 -18.84
N THR A 546 -6.06 -1.06 -20.08
CA THR A 546 -5.35 0.04 -20.77
C THR A 546 -5.44 1.41 -20.08
N GLY A 547 -6.41 1.59 -19.17
CA GLY A 547 -6.54 2.77 -18.31
C GLY A 547 -5.69 2.73 -17.02
N LEU A 548 -4.96 1.65 -16.76
CA LEU A 548 -4.19 1.44 -15.54
C LEU A 548 -3.02 2.42 -15.46
N ASP A 549 -2.94 3.10 -14.33
CA ASP A 549 -1.98 4.13 -14.00
C ASP A 549 -0.92 3.62 -13.01
N ASN A 550 -1.37 2.81 -12.04
CA ASN A 550 -0.55 2.26 -10.98
C ASN A 550 -0.76 0.75 -10.88
N LEU A 551 0.34 0.00 -11.05
CA LEU A 551 0.40 -1.44 -10.83
C LEU A 551 1.41 -1.74 -9.71
N TRP A 552 0.92 -2.11 -8.54
CA TRP A 552 1.74 -2.41 -7.36
C TRP A 552 1.49 -3.85 -6.90
N THR A 553 2.44 -4.73 -7.21
CA THR A 553 2.40 -6.17 -6.91
C THR A 553 3.59 -6.64 -6.07
N SER A 554 4.35 -5.69 -5.50
CA SER A 554 5.60 -5.97 -4.78
C SER A 554 5.39 -6.82 -3.52
N SER A 555 6.46 -7.41 -3.00
CA SER A 555 6.44 -8.18 -1.74
C SER A 555 5.38 -9.27 -1.73
N ASN A 556 5.45 -10.15 -2.74
CA ASN A 556 4.58 -11.31 -2.88
C ASN A 556 5.45 -12.53 -3.25
N SER A 557 4.82 -13.61 -3.71
CA SER A 557 5.46 -14.83 -4.22
C SER A 557 5.11 -15.07 -5.69
N PHE A 558 4.88 -14.02 -6.49
CA PHE A 558 4.63 -14.17 -7.93
C PHE A 558 5.81 -14.84 -8.63
N THR A 559 5.53 -15.79 -9.52
CA THR A 559 6.50 -16.60 -10.26
C THR A 559 6.33 -16.43 -11.77
N GLY A 560 7.12 -17.14 -12.58
CA GLY A 560 7.03 -17.08 -14.04
C GLY A 560 7.65 -15.80 -14.61
N SER A 561 7.41 -15.55 -15.89
CA SER A 561 7.91 -14.35 -16.57
C SER A 561 6.95 -13.18 -16.47
N LEU A 562 7.48 -11.97 -16.58
CA LEU A 562 6.66 -10.78 -16.75
C LEU A 562 5.94 -10.84 -18.11
N PRO A 563 4.59 -10.81 -18.17
CA PRO A 563 3.86 -10.93 -19.43
C PRO A 563 4.16 -9.77 -20.40
N SER A 564 4.35 -10.06 -21.69
CA SER A 564 4.52 -9.05 -22.73
C SER A 564 3.29 -8.14 -22.88
N ASP A 565 2.10 -8.66 -22.58
CA ASP A 565 0.83 -7.93 -22.63
C ASP A 565 0.80 -6.71 -21.70
N LEU A 566 1.65 -6.68 -20.66
CA LEU A 566 1.78 -5.48 -19.81
C LEU A 566 2.29 -4.26 -20.59
N GLY A 567 2.94 -4.45 -21.74
CA GLY A 567 3.31 -3.36 -22.65
C GLY A 567 2.11 -2.62 -23.27
N MET A 568 0.90 -3.19 -23.19
CA MET A 568 -0.33 -2.51 -23.63
C MET A 568 -0.81 -1.42 -22.65
N LEU A 569 -0.27 -1.38 -21.44
CA LEU A 569 -0.65 -0.45 -20.36
C LEU A 569 -0.05 0.96 -20.57
N THR A 570 -0.28 1.57 -21.73
CA THR A 570 0.38 2.83 -22.13
C THR A 570 0.09 4.04 -21.23
N MET A 571 -0.92 3.95 -20.35
CA MET A 571 -1.23 4.96 -19.33
C MET A 571 -0.40 4.82 -18.04
N LEU A 572 0.32 3.70 -17.87
CA LEU A 572 1.01 3.34 -16.64
C LEU A 572 2.12 4.34 -16.30
N ARG A 573 2.06 4.90 -15.09
CA ARG A 573 3.09 5.80 -14.53
C ARG A 573 3.95 5.11 -13.48
N PHE A 574 3.39 4.14 -12.76
CA PHE A 574 4.09 3.45 -11.67
C PHE A 574 3.90 1.93 -11.80
N ALA A 575 5.00 1.22 -11.99
CA ALA A 575 5.04 -0.24 -12.02
C ALA A 575 6.02 -0.74 -10.95
N ARG A 576 5.51 -1.52 -10.01
CA ARG A 576 6.27 -2.10 -8.90
C ARG A 576 5.98 -3.59 -8.84
N VAL A 577 6.96 -4.39 -9.23
CA VAL A 577 6.94 -5.87 -9.26
C VAL A 577 8.10 -6.46 -8.43
N ASP A 578 8.77 -5.62 -7.64
CA ASP A 578 9.93 -5.96 -6.83
C ASP A 578 9.60 -6.95 -5.69
N HIS A 579 10.63 -7.60 -5.13
CA HIS A 579 10.50 -8.56 -4.03
C HIS A 579 9.50 -9.69 -4.33
N ASN A 580 9.74 -10.43 -5.42
CA ASN A 580 8.95 -11.57 -5.86
C ASN A 580 9.88 -12.70 -6.33
N GLN A 581 9.33 -13.72 -6.99
CA GLN A 581 10.08 -14.83 -7.60
C GLN A 581 9.95 -14.81 -9.15
N LEU A 582 9.75 -13.62 -9.73
CA LEU A 582 9.62 -13.45 -11.18
C LEU A 582 10.95 -13.74 -11.86
N SER A 583 10.89 -14.29 -13.07
CA SER A 583 12.05 -14.85 -13.77
C SER A 583 12.01 -14.62 -15.27
N GLY A 584 13.07 -15.01 -15.98
CA GLY A 584 13.17 -14.83 -17.42
C GLY A 584 13.53 -13.39 -17.83
N PRO A 585 13.57 -13.11 -19.15
CA PRO A 585 13.93 -11.78 -19.65
C PRO A 585 12.80 -10.77 -19.50
N PHE A 586 13.16 -9.48 -19.46
CA PHE A 586 12.18 -8.42 -19.64
C PHE A 586 11.65 -8.42 -21.08
N PRO A 587 10.32 -8.34 -21.29
CA PRO A 587 9.75 -8.27 -22.63
C PRO A 587 10.05 -6.92 -23.29
N THR A 588 10.29 -6.93 -24.61
CA THR A 588 10.57 -5.73 -25.42
C THR A 588 9.42 -4.74 -25.41
N GLU A 589 8.19 -5.24 -25.25
CA GLU A 589 6.94 -4.48 -25.20
C GLU A 589 6.89 -3.49 -24.03
N LEU A 590 7.70 -3.68 -22.97
CA LEU A 590 7.80 -2.68 -21.89
C LEU A 590 8.26 -1.31 -22.39
N GLY A 591 9.01 -1.24 -23.50
CA GLY A 591 9.41 0.04 -24.09
C GLY A 591 8.26 0.87 -24.67
N LEU A 592 7.05 0.30 -24.77
CA LEU A 592 5.84 1.03 -25.18
C LEU A 592 5.28 1.92 -24.05
N LEU A 593 5.70 1.71 -22.80
CA LEU A 593 5.20 2.38 -21.60
C LEU A 593 5.78 3.79 -21.44
N THR A 594 5.72 4.63 -22.47
CA THR A 594 6.39 5.95 -22.55
C THR A 594 6.01 6.96 -21.46
N ARG A 595 4.93 6.70 -20.70
CA ARG A 595 4.51 7.49 -19.53
C ARG A 595 5.09 7.00 -18.19
N LEU A 596 5.77 5.86 -18.19
CA LEU A 596 6.31 5.24 -16.98
C LEU A 596 7.34 6.16 -16.33
N ARG A 597 7.13 6.47 -15.05
CA ARG A 597 7.99 7.33 -14.24
C ARG A 597 8.81 6.53 -13.24
N THR A 598 8.26 5.41 -12.77
CA THR A 598 8.90 4.56 -11.79
C THR A 598 8.73 3.11 -12.19
N PHE A 599 9.86 2.42 -12.31
CA PHE A 599 9.94 0.99 -12.52
C PHE A 599 10.77 0.35 -11.40
N GLY A 600 10.12 -0.44 -10.55
CA GLY A 600 10.77 -1.25 -9.52
C GLY A 600 10.60 -2.72 -9.85
N ALA A 601 11.72 -3.43 -10.04
CA ALA A 601 11.77 -4.85 -10.32
C ALA A 601 12.94 -5.54 -9.59
N ASN A 602 13.45 -4.90 -8.52
CA ASN A 602 14.53 -5.43 -7.71
C ASN A 602 14.13 -6.69 -6.95
N ASP A 603 15.12 -7.46 -6.49
CA ASP A 603 14.96 -8.67 -5.69
C ASP A 603 13.99 -9.68 -6.32
N ASN A 604 14.38 -10.14 -7.51
CA ASN A 604 13.68 -11.15 -8.29
C ASN A 604 14.71 -12.11 -8.93
N HIS A 605 14.28 -12.91 -9.90
CA HIS A 605 15.12 -13.83 -10.67
C HIS A 605 15.16 -13.46 -12.18
N PHE A 606 14.97 -12.18 -12.52
CA PHE A 606 15.04 -11.73 -13.91
C PHE A 606 16.43 -12.00 -14.50
N SER A 607 16.48 -12.40 -15.76
CA SER A 607 17.71 -12.83 -16.44
C SER A 607 17.80 -12.30 -17.86
N GLY A 608 18.92 -12.57 -18.56
CA GLY A 608 19.15 -12.03 -19.90
C GLY A 608 19.55 -10.55 -19.89
N SER A 609 19.67 -9.96 -21.08
CA SER A 609 20.02 -8.55 -21.24
C SER A 609 18.80 -7.64 -21.15
N LEU A 610 19.00 -6.39 -20.71
CA LEU A 610 17.98 -5.36 -20.82
C LEU A 610 17.66 -5.09 -22.30
N PRO A 611 16.40 -5.15 -22.75
CA PRO A 611 16.04 -4.83 -24.12
C PRO A 611 16.25 -3.34 -24.40
N THR A 612 16.75 -3.01 -25.59
CA THR A 612 17.05 -1.63 -26.02
C THR A 612 15.83 -0.71 -25.98
N GLU A 613 14.64 -1.29 -26.09
CA GLU A 613 13.34 -0.63 -26.02
C GLU A 613 13.10 0.04 -24.66
N LEU A 614 13.68 -0.46 -23.55
CA LEU A 614 13.55 0.18 -22.24
C LEU A 614 14.18 1.57 -22.20
N TRP A 615 15.17 1.84 -23.05
CA TRP A 615 15.81 3.16 -23.15
C TRP A 615 14.92 4.20 -23.85
N LYS A 616 13.79 3.79 -24.45
CA LYS A 616 12.79 4.71 -25.03
C LYS A 616 11.84 5.31 -23.99
N LEU A 617 11.93 4.89 -22.73
CA LEU A 617 11.07 5.34 -21.63
C LEU A 617 11.50 6.73 -21.13
N THR A 618 11.43 7.75 -21.98
CA THR A 618 11.94 9.10 -21.70
C THR A 618 11.30 9.81 -20.51
N SER A 619 10.13 9.34 -20.03
CA SER A 619 9.49 9.81 -18.79
C SER A 619 10.05 9.19 -17.51
N LEU A 620 10.92 8.19 -17.61
CA LEU A 620 11.40 7.39 -16.49
C LEU A 620 12.31 8.21 -15.59
N ALA A 621 11.93 8.32 -14.32
CA ALA A 621 12.69 9.04 -13.30
C ALA A 621 13.39 8.08 -12.32
N VAL A 622 12.83 6.88 -12.12
CA VAL A 622 13.35 5.88 -11.17
C VAL A 622 13.33 4.51 -11.82
N ALA A 623 14.51 3.89 -11.91
CA ALA A 623 14.69 2.50 -12.31
C ALA A 623 15.45 1.76 -11.21
N ASN A 624 14.80 0.78 -10.57
CA ASN A 624 15.41 -0.06 -9.55
C ASN A 624 15.36 -1.52 -9.98
N LEU A 625 16.51 -2.08 -10.37
CA LEU A 625 16.66 -3.41 -10.96
C LEU A 625 17.66 -4.29 -10.19
N HIS A 626 18.09 -3.86 -8.99
CA HIS A 626 19.10 -4.58 -8.23
C HIS A 626 18.67 -5.98 -7.81
N GLY A 627 19.63 -6.83 -7.45
CA GLY A 627 19.32 -8.14 -6.86
C GLY A 627 18.60 -9.06 -7.84
N ASN A 628 19.10 -9.16 -9.07
CA ASN A 628 18.58 -10.03 -10.12
C ASN A 628 19.73 -10.83 -10.77
N SER A 629 19.44 -11.54 -11.86
CA SER A 629 20.42 -12.29 -12.67
C SER A 629 20.58 -11.68 -14.07
N LEU A 630 20.40 -10.37 -14.20
CA LEU A 630 20.49 -9.62 -15.46
C LEU A 630 21.94 -9.57 -15.96
N GLN A 631 22.13 -9.59 -17.26
CA GLN A 631 23.45 -9.70 -17.92
C GLN A 631 23.57 -8.74 -19.11
N GLY A 632 24.67 -8.85 -19.85
CA GLY A 632 24.94 -8.01 -21.03
C GLY A 632 25.56 -6.67 -20.66
N SER A 633 25.68 -5.77 -21.64
CA SER A 633 26.24 -4.44 -21.47
C SER A 633 25.18 -3.36 -21.49
N LEU A 634 25.46 -2.23 -20.85
CA LEU A 634 24.68 -1.00 -21.03
C LEU A 634 24.97 -0.42 -22.42
N SER A 635 23.93 0.04 -23.10
CA SER A 635 24.04 0.62 -24.44
C SER A 635 24.06 2.15 -24.38
N SER A 636 24.57 2.80 -25.43
CA SER A 636 24.63 4.26 -25.54
C SER A 636 23.25 4.93 -25.47
N GLU A 637 22.19 4.21 -25.86
CA GLU A 637 20.81 4.69 -25.80
C GLU A 637 20.34 5.00 -24.36
N LEU A 638 21.03 4.49 -23.32
CA LEU A 638 20.78 4.86 -21.93
C LEU A 638 20.69 6.38 -21.74
N GLY A 639 21.53 7.15 -22.45
CA GLY A 639 21.53 8.60 -22.41
C GLY A 639 20.21 9.26 -22.86
N SER A 640 19.30 8.53 -23.49
CA SER A 640 17.97 9.01 -23.87
C SER A 640 17.06 9.27 -22.65
N LEU A 641 17.37 8.67 -21.49
CA LEU A 641 16.59 8.79 -20.25
C LEU A 641 16.91 10.09 -19.48
N SER A 642 16.79 11.24 -20.14
CA SER A 642 17.16 12.56 -19.59
C SER A 642 16.43 12.98 -18.29
N LEU A 643 15.30 12.34 -17.96
CA LEU A 643 14.55 12.58 -16.72
C LEU A 643 14.96 11.64 -15.57
N LEU A 644 15.86 10.69 -15.81
CA LEU A 644 16.29 9.70 -14.84
C LEU A 644 17.00 10.37 -13.66
N ARG A 645 16.58 10.02 -12.45
CA ARG A 645 17.11 10.54 -11.18
C ARG A 645 17.76 9.44 -10.34
N PHE A 646 17.25 8.22 -10.45
CA PHE A 646 17.73 7.07 -9.70
C PHE A 646 17.86 5.88 -10.64
N LEU A 647 19.06 5.32 -10.70
CA LEU A 647 19.37 4.08 -11.40
C LEU A 647 20.13 3.14 -10.48
N SER A 648 19.52 2.01 -10.15
CA SER A 648 20.19 0.93 -9.41
C SER A 648 20.16 -0.35 -10.23
N LEU A 649 21.35 -0.87 -10.50
CA LEU A 649 21.66 -2.10 -11.23
C LEU A 649 22.48 -3.07 -10.37
N GLU A 650 22.65 -2.76 -9.08
CA GLU A 650 23.53 -3.47 -8.15
C GLU A 650 23.20 -4.97 -8.08
N ASN A 651 24.17 -5.82 -7.74
CA ASN A 651 23.95 -7.25 -7.52
C ASN A 651 23.30 -7.93 -8.74
N ASN A 652 23.98 -7.86 -9.89
CA ASN A 652 23.59 -8.49 -11.15
C ASN A 652 24.85 -9.05 -11.85
N GLY A 653 24.71 -9.45 -13.12
CA GLY A 653 25.79 -9.92 -13.99
C GLY A 653 26.08 -8.99 -15.16
N PHE A 654 25.84 -7.67 -15.04
CA PHE A 654 26.16 -6.72 -16.10
C PHE A 654 27.67 -6.66 -16.36
N SER A 655 28.05 -6.51 -17.63
CA SER A 655 29.44 -6.54 -18.10
C SER A 655 29.69 -5.43 -19.15
N GLY A 656 30.89 -5.38 -19.70
CA GLY A 656 31.26 -4.33 -20.67
C GLY A 656 31.64 -3.01 -19.98
N TYR A 657 31.45 -1.89 -20.68
CA TYR A 657 31.86 -0.56 -20.22
C TYR A 657 30.66 0.24 -19.72
N LEU A 658 30.90 1.22 -18.84
CA LEU A 658 29.92 2.29 -18.59
C LEU A 658 29.97 3.24 -19.80
N PRO A 659 28.86 3.47 -20.53
CA PRO A 659 28.86 4.28 -21.75
C PRO A 659 29.14 5.76 -21.45
N ASN A 660 29.80 6.45 -22.38
CA ASN A 660 30.12 7.88 -22.24
C ASN A 660 28.84 8.74 -22.20
N GLU A 661 27.77 8.27 -22.84
CA GLU A 661 26.44 8.90 -22.87
C GLU A 661 25.78 9.01 -21.48
N VAL A 662 26.39 8.47 -20.43
CA VAL A 662 25.99 8.74 -19.04
C VAL A 662 25.96 10.25 -18.73
N GLU A 663 26.76 11.08 -19.41
CA GLU A 663 26.71 12.55 -19.30
C GLU A 663 25.34 13.15 -19.66
N LEU A 664 24.55 12.47 -20.50
CA LEU A 664 23.23 12.94 -20.93
C LEU A 664 22.17 12.79 -19.83
N LEU A 665 22.47 12.04 -18.76
CA LEU A 665 21.59 11.85 -17.61
C LEU A 665 21.70 13.02 -16.61
N ALA A 666 21.57 14.26 -17.08
CA ALA A 666 21.85 15.47 -16.29
C ALA A 666 21.03 15.60 -14.98
N ASN A 667 19.91 14.88 -14.86
CA ASN A 667 19.05 14.85 -13.66
C ASN A 667 19.40 13.73 -12.66
N LEU A 668 20.42 12.91 -12.94
CA LEU A 668 20.77 11.77 -12.12
C LEU A 668 21.30 12.21 -10.76
N THR A 669 20.68 11.68 -9.71
CA THR A 669 21.02 11.93 -8.30
C THR A 669 21.65 10.70 -7.65
N SER A 670 21.35 9.50 -8.14
CA SER A 670 21.92 8.26 -7.61
C SER A 670 22.19 7.28 -8.75
N LEU A 671 23.42 6.77 -8.78
CA LEU A 671 23.87 5.71 -9.67
C LEU A 671 24.51 4.61 -8.83
N SER A 672 23.90 3.43 -8.81
CA SER A 672 24.45 2.25 -8.16
C SER A 672 24.59 1.11 -9.16
N ILE A 673 25.83 0.69 -9.41
CA ILE A 673 26.17 -0.42 -10.32
C ILE A 673 27.05 -1.46 -9.63
N GLY A 674 27.13 -1.40 -8.29
CA GLY A 674 28.00 -2.27 -7.51
C GLY A 674 27.71 -3.76 -7.70
N HIS A 675 28.65 -4.63 -7.35
CA HIS A 675 28.48 -6.09 -7.44
C HIS A 675 28.04 -6.56 -8.84
N ASN A 676 28.81 -6.17 -9.85
CA ASN A 676 28.62 -6.54 -11.26
C ASN A 676 29.98 -6.91 -11.88
N GLN A 677 30.04 -7.03 -13.21
CA GLN A 677 31.24 -7.35 -13.99
C GLN A 677 31.63 -6.20 -14.94
N PHE A 678 31.26 -4.95 -14.63
CA PHE A 678 31.67 -3.78 -15.42
C PHE A 678 33.18 -3.67 -15.46
N SER A 679 33.72 -3.27 -16.60
CA SER A 679 35.15 -3.30 -16.92
C SER A 679 35.61 -2.05 -17.66
N GLY A 680 36.93 -1.89 -17.80
CA GLY A 680 37.54 -0.73 -18.45
C GLY A 680 37.58 0.50 -17.54
N ALA A 681 37.97 1.63 -18.13
CA ALA A 681 38.08 2.89 -17.43
C ALA A 681 36.70 3.49 -17.11
N LEU A 682 36.60 4.18 -15.96
CA LEU A 682 35.45 5.02 -15.66
C LEU A 682 35.45 6.24 -16.59
N PRO A 683 34.36 6.54 -17.32
CA PRO A 683 34.33 7.67 -18.26
C PRO A 683 34.43 9.02 -17.51
N SER A 684 35.24 9.93 -18.05
CA SER A 684 35.40 11.31 -17.53
C SER A 684 34.09 12.11 -17.59
N GLU A 685 33.24 11.76 -18.54
CA GLU A 685 31.90 12.26 -18.82
C GLU A 685 30.98 12.16 -17.58
N LEU A 686 31.25 11.20 -16.68
CA LEU A 686 30.52 11.09 -15.40
C LEU A 686 30.63 12.36 -14.56
N GLY A 687 31.73 13.11 -14.65
CA GLY A 687 31.94 14.38 -13.93
C GLY A 687 31.01 15.52 -14.37
N VAL A 688 30.20 15.33 -15.42
CA VAL A 688 29.17 16.29 -15.85
C VAL A 688 27.95 16.26 -14.92
N LEU A 689 27.72 15.16 -14.19
CA LEU A 689 26.52 14.90 -13.40
C LEU A 689 26.50 15.66 -12.06
N ARG A 690 26.40 16.98 -12.10
CA ARG A 690 26.51 17.87 -10.92
C ARG A 690 25.42 17.68 -9.85
N LEU A 691 24.33 16.97 -10.16
CA LEU A 691 23.26 16.64 -9.21
C LEU A 691 23.47 15.29 -8.50
N LEU A 692 24.52 14.54 -8.86
CA LEU A 692 24.78 13.22 -8.31
C LEU A 692 25.17 13.32 -6.83
N THR A 693 24.42 12.64 -5.98
CA THR A 693 24.62 12.55 -4.52
C THR A 693 25.16 11.19 -4.10
N ASN A 694 24.76 10.10 -4.77
CA ASN A 694 25.27 8.75 -4.51
C ASN A 694 25.92 8.17 -5.78
N LEU A 695 27.15 7.69 -5.64
CA LEU A 695 27.87 6.95 -6.69
C LEU A 695 28.47 5.67 -6.10
N GLU A 696 27.85 4.54 -6.39
CA GLU A 696 28.25 3.22 -5.89
C GLU A 696 28.74 2.34 -7.04
N LEU A 697 30.05 2.12 -7.10
CA LEU A 697 30.73 1.40 -8.18
C LEU A 697 31.41 0.11 -7.69
N GLY A 698 31.40 -0.15 -6.38
CA GLY A 698 32.20 -1.19 -5.75
C GLY A 698 31.96 -2.61 -6.28
N SER A 699 32.91 -3.51 -6.05
CA SER A 699 32.84 -4.91 -6.49
C SER A 699 32.55 -5.07 -7.98
N ASN A 700 33.36 -4.42 -8.81
CA ASN A 700 33.37 -4.52 -10.27
C ASN A 700 34.79 -4.82 -10.79
N ASN A 701 34.94 -4.99 -12.11
CA ASN A 701 36.23 -5.18 -12.79
C ASN A 701 36.73 -3.88 -13.46
N LEU A 702 36.34 -2.71 -12.93
CA LEU A 702 36.78 -1.40 -13.41
C LEU A 702 38.29 -1.28 -13.26
N SER A 703 38.91 -0.60 -14.23
CA SER A 703 40.36 -0.47 -14.33
C SER A 703 40.80 0.95 -14.65
N SER A 704 42.12 1.15 -14.82
CA SER A 704 42.73 2.46 -15.07
C SER A 704 42.70 3.39 -13.84
N SER A 705 43.14 4.64 -14.01
CA SER A 705 43.05 5.69 -13.00
C SER A 705 41.68 6.33 -12.95
N LEU A 706 41.28 6.81 -11.76
CA LEU A 706 40.08 7.63 -11.62
C LEU A 706 40.21 8.95 -12.42
N PRO A 707 39.17 9.38 -13.15
CA PRO A 707 39.19 10.66 -13.86
C PRO A 707 39.15 11.83 -12.88
N SER A 708 39.92 12.89 -13.16
CA SER A 708 39.94 14.13 -12.34
C SER A 708 38.58 14.83 -12.31
N GLU A 709 37.77 14.63 -13.35
CA GLU A 709 36.44 15.19 -13.51
C GLU A 709 35.47 14.74 -12.41
N LEU A 710 35.73 13.65 -11.68
CA LEU A 710 34.95 13.27 -10.50
C LEU A 710 34.93 14.37 -9.44
N GLY A 711 35.97 15.21 -9.37
CA GLY A 711 35.99 16.37 -8.47
C GLY A 711 34.94 17.44 -8.79
N ASN A 712 34.27 17.37 -9.95
CA ASN A 712 33.19 18.28 -10.33
C ASN A 712 31.83 17.89 -9.72
N LEU A 713 31.71 16.72 -9.12
CA LEU A 713 30.47 16.19 -8.53
C LEU A 713 30.17 16.84 -7.17
N MET A 714 30.05 18.17 -7.12
CA MET A 714 29.99 18.94 -5.87
C MET A 714 28.79 18.60 -4.95
N ALA A 715 27.75 17.92 -5.47
CA ALA A 715 26.62 17.44 -4.68
C ALA A 715 26.85 16.05 -4.04
N LEU A 716 27.97 15.39 -4.35
CA LEU A 716 28.25 14.01 -3.94
C LEU A 716 28.36 13.90 -2.42
N LEU A 717 27.58 12.98 -1.86
CA LEU A 717 27.54 12.63 -0.44
C LEU A 717 28.24 11.29 -0.19
N GLU A 718 28.09 10.36 -1.13
CA GLU A 718 28.58 8.99 -1.02
C GLU A 718 29.31 8.56 -2.30
N LEU A 719 30.54 8.09 -2.11
CA LEU A 719 31.38 7.49 -3.16
C LEU A 719 31.91 6.13 -2.70
N ASP A 720 31.36 5.04 -3.24
CA ASP A 720 31.83 3.67 -2.99
C ASP A 720 32.64 3.15 -4.18
N LEU A 721 33.93 2.90 -3.95
CA LEU A 721 34.91 2.32 -4.87
C LEU A 721 35.54 1.04 -4.30
N THR A 722 34.82 0.31 -3.45
CA THR A 722 35.33 -0.92 -2.82
C THR A 722 35.65 -2.00 -3.84
N SER A 723 36.62 -2.86 -3.51
CA SER A 723 36.89 -4.10 -4.23
C SER A 723 37.05 -3.91 -5.74
N LEU A 724 37.80 -2.89 -6.16
CA LEU A 724 38.14 -2.60 -7.55
C LEU A 724 39.62 -2.96 -7.82
N PRO A 725 39.94 -4.23 -8.11
CA PRO A 725 41.34 -4.69 -8.20
C PRO A 725 42.12 -4.08 -9.37
N GLY A 726 41.42 -3.69 -10.43
CA GLY A 726 42.01 -3.08 -11.63
C GLY A 726 42.26 -1.58 -11.52
N LEU A 727 41.76 -0.92 -10.48
CA LEU A 727 41.88 0.53 -10.29
C LEU A 727 43.31 0.88 -9.88
N THR A 728 43.97 1.74 -10.66
CA THR A 728 45.42 2.02 -10.57
C THR A 728 45.70 3.52 -10.46
N GLY A 729 46.96 3.88 -10.19
CA GLY A 729 47.38 5.28 -10.16
C GLY A 729 46.97 6.02 -8.88
N PRO A 730 47.19 7.35 -8.82
CA PRO A 730 46.87 8.17 -7.67
C PRO A 730 45.39 8.56 -7.63
N LEU A 731 44.90 8.84 -6.41
CA LEU A 731 43.63 9.55 -6.23
C LEU A 731 43.76 10.96 -6.80
N PRO A 732 42.86 11.41 -7.70
CA PRO A 732 42.90 12.76 -8.24
C PRO A 732 42.79 13.81 -7.13
N SER A 733 43.62 14.85 -7.20
CA SER A 733 43.64 15.92 -6.20
C SER A 733 42.31 16.68 -6.13
N GLU A 734 41.58 16.69 -7.24
CA GLU A 734 40.27 17.29 -7.48
C GLU A 734 39.18 16.65 -6.61
N LEU A 735 39.34 15.40 -6.14
CA LEU A 735 38.41 14.82 -5.16
C LEU A 735 38.35 15.61 -3.85
N SER A 736 39.40 16.39 -3.55
CA SER A 736 39.40 17.33 -2.41
C SER A 736 38.40 18.48 -2.55
N LEU A 737 37.81 18.69 -3.73
CA LEU A 737 36.79 19.71 -3.98
C LEU A 737 35.39 19.25 -3.52
N LEU A 738 35.22 17.96 -3.24
CA LEU A 738 33.94 17.35 -2.86
C LEU A 738 33.61 17.63 -1.38
N THR A 739 33.30 18.88 -1.07
CA THR A 739 33.07 19.32 0.33
C THR A 739 31.83 18.73 0.98
N ASN A 740 30.92 18.12 0.22
CA ASN A 740 29.72 17.48 0.77
C ASN A 740 29.91 15.97 0.99
N LEU A 741 31.06 15.40 0.63
CA LEU A 741 31.32 13.98 0.74
C LEU A 741 31.37 13.56 2.21
N GLY A 742 30.43 12.70 2.61
CA GLY A 742 30.34 12.14 3.96
C GLY A 742 30.80 10.69 4.04
N TYR A 743 30.80 9.97 2.91
CA TYR A 743 31.22 8.58 2.82
C TYR A 743 32.14 8.35 1.62
N LEU A 744 33.32 7.77 1.89
CA LEU A 744 34.25 7.33 0.87
C LEU A 744 34.78 5.95 1.25
N ASN A 745 34.65 4.98 0.36
CA ASN A 745 35.20 3.66 0.60
C ASN A 745 36.09 3.19 -0.55
N LEU A 746 37.36 2.95 -0.24
CA LEU A 746 38.40 2.51 -1.17
C LEU A 746 38.95 1.12 -0.82
N ALA A 747 38.32 0.42 0.14
CA ALA A 747 38.81 -0.87 0.63
C ALA A 747 38.85 -1.93 -0.48
N GLY A 748 39.90 -2.74 -0.57
CA GLY A 748 39.97 -3.83 -1.55
C GLY A 748 40.43 -3.40 -2.95
N SER A 749 41.08 -2.24 -3.05
CA SER A 749 41.62 -1.68 -4.30
C SER A 749 43.15 -1.56 -4.20
N PRO A 750 43.89 -2.69 -4.16
CA PRO A 750 45.31 -2.74 -3.76
C PRO A 750 46.26 -2.05 -4.74
N SER A 751 45.82 -1.83 -5.98
CA SER A 751 46.64 -1.23 -7.05
C SER A 751 46.60 0.30 -7.05
N LEU A 752 45.79 0.92 -6.17
CA LEU A 752 45.85 2.35 -5.91
C LEU A 752 47.20 2.72 -5.28
N SER A 753 47.75 3.85 -5.71
CA SER A 753 49.12 4.26 -5.39
C SER A 753 49.22 5.76 -5.10
N GLY A 754 50.36 6.24 -4.63
CA GLY A 754 50.57 7.67 -4.39
C GLY A 754 50.05 8.14 -3.04
N ILE A 755 49.84 9.45 -2.90
CA ILE A 755 49.51 10.09 -1.62
C ILE A 755 48.03 10.46 -1.61
N VAL A 756 47.31 10.08 -0.56
CA VAL A 756 45.94 10.53 -0.34
C VAL A 756 45.96 12.05 -0.16
N PRO A 757 45.20 12.83 -0.95
CA PRO A 757 45.17 14.28 -0.82
C PRO A 757 44.84 14.71 0.62
N GLU A 758 45.65 15.57 1.22
CA GLU A 758 45.53 15.96 2.64
C GLU A 758 44.14 16.51 2.99
N LYS A 759 43.58 17.34 2.10
CA LYS A 759 42.22 17.88 2.24
C LYS A 759 41.14 16.80 2.22
N LEU A 760 41.37 15.67 1.54
CA LEU A 760 40.46 14.52 1.56
C LEU A 760 40.50 13.83 2.94
N CYS A 761 41.65 13.82 3.62
CA CYS A 761 41.77 13.37 5.00
C CYS A 761 41.02 14.29 5.97
N GLU A 762 41.01 15.60 5.71
CA GLU A 762 40.34 16.63 6.53
C GLU A 762 38.80 16.58 6.40
N LEU A 763 38.25 16.08 5.28
CA LEU A 763 36.80 15.90 5.10
C LEU A 763 36.17 14.90 6.10
N SER A 764 36.99 14.13 6.83
CA SER A 764 36.54 13.16 7.85
C SER A 764 35.86 13.77 9.09
N GLN A 765 35.95 15.09 9.33
CA GLN A 765 35.57 15.67 10.63
C GLN A 765 34.41 16.68 10.62
N ASP A 766 34.14 17.42 9.54
CA ASP A 766 33.27 18.62 9.60
C ASP A 766 32.02 18.63 8.67
N THR A 767 31.84 17.66 7.77
CA THR A 767 30.86 17.75 6.65
C THR A 767 29.78 16.66 6.66
N CYS A 768 29.31 16.25 7.84
CA CYS A 768 28.24 15.24 7.96
C CYS A 768 26.84 15.86 7.73
N LEU A 769 26.26 15.67 6.53
CA LEU A 769 24.82 15.88 6.27
C LEU A 769 24.18 14.57 5.76
N TYR A 770 22.90 14.40 6.08
CA TYR A 770 22.09 13.20 5.84
C TYR A 770 22.13 12.74 4.38
N GLY A 771 22.72 11.56 4.11
CA GLY A 771 22.49 10.78 2.91
C GLY A 771 21.20 9.93 3.01
N PRO A 772 20.54 9.61 1.89
CA PRO A 772 19.29 8.83 1.86
C PRO A 772 19.45 7.31 2.09
N SER A 773 20.68 6.79 2.17
CA SER A 773 21.01 5.40 2.50
C SER A 773 21.03 5.21 4.03
N PHE A 774 20.02 4.52 4.58
CA PHE A 774 19.93 4.18 6.01
C PHE A 774 20.92 3.06 6.38
N HIS A 775 21.90 3.34 7.25
CA HIS A 775 22.14 2.64 8.52
C HIS A 775 23.33 3.29 9.25
N GLU A 776 23.05 3.93 10.39
CA GLU A 776 24.01 4.56 11.33
C GLU A 776 24.72 5.85 10.86
N LYS A 777 25.12 6.67 11.84
CA LYS A 777 26.04 7.81 11.62
C LYS A 777 27.43 7.26 11.33
N ASN A 778 27.66 6.69 10.16
CA ASN A 778 29.00 6.34 9.72
C ASN A 778 29.44 7.32 8.65
N CYS A 779 29.85 8.52 9.08
CA CYS A 779 30.83 9.27 8.32
C CYS A 779 32.11 8.41 8.40
N SER A 780 32.39 7.66 7.33
CA SER A 780 33.53 6.75 7.28
C SER A 780 34.27 6.96 5.97
N LEU A 781 35.51 7.42 6.10
CA LEU A 781 36.50 7.28 5.05
C LEU A 781 37.24 5.97 5.33
N THR A 782 37.07 4.99 4.46
CA THR A 782 37.74 3.68 4.59
C THR A 782 38.81 3.57 3.52
N PHE A 783 40.06 3.44 3.94
CA PHE A 783 41.22 3.31 3.06
C PHE A 783 41.78 1.89 3.12
N ASP A 784 42.20 1.36 1.96
CA ASP A 784 42.98 0.12 1.92
C ASP A 784 44.47 0.42 2.16
N CYS A 785 44.96 0.15 3.37
CA CYS A 785 46.37 0.33 3.70
C CYS A 785 47.25 -0.91 3.37
N SER A 786 46.74 -1.90 2.63
CA SER A 786 47.51 -3.08 2.21
C SER A 786 48.38 -2.86 0.96
N GLY A 787 48.27 -1.68 0.32
CA GLY A 787 48.91 -1.37 -0.97
C GLY A 787 49.92 -0.20 -0.94
N THR A 788 50.12 0.42 -2.12
CA THR A 788 51.06 1.54 -2.36
C THR A 788 50.51 2.94 -2.01
N LEU A 789 49.33 3.00 -1.42
CA LEU A 789 48.66 4.25 -1.06
C LEU A 789 49.16 4.76 0.31
N CYS A 790 49.54 6.03 0.37
CA CYS A 790 50.20 6.66 1.51
C CYS A 790 49.37 7.84 2.04
N GLY A 791 49.25 8.03 3.36
CA GLY A 791 48.53 9.18 3.95
C GLY A 791 47.20 8.84 4.62
N CYS A 792 46.53 9.86 5.19
CA CYS A 792 45.41 9.82 6.16
C CYS A 792 45.65 8.97 7.43
N ASP A 793 45.99 7.68 7.27
CA ASP A 793 46.45 6.75 8.31
C ASP A 793 47.24 5.56 7.72
N CYS A 794 47.49 5.53 6.40
CA CYS A 794 48.23 4.46 5.74
C CYS A 794 49.76 4.71 5.79
N PRO A 795 50.55 3.79 6.35
CA PRO A 795 52.00 3.94 6.45
C PRO A 795 52.65 3.87 5.06
N CYS A 796 53.57 4.79 4.78
CA CYS A 796 54.41 4.70 3.59
C CYS A 796 55.42 3.55 3.77
N SER A 797 55.42 2.56 2.89
CA SER A 797 56.43 1.49 2.85
C SER A 797 57.73 1.90 2.18
#